data_AF-A0AAN6X606-F1
#
_entry.id   AF-A0AAN6X606-F1
#
_cell.length_a   1.000
_cell.length_b   1.000
_cell.length_c   1.000
_cell.angle_alpha   90.00
_cell.angle_beta   90.00
_cell.angle_gamma   90.00
#
_symmetry.space_group_name_H-M   'P 1'
#
loop_
_entity.id
_entity.type
_entity.pdbx_description
1 polymer ?
#
loop_
_entity_poly.entity_id
_entity_poly.type
_entity_poly.pdbx_seq_one_letter_code
_entity_poly.pdbx_strand_id
1 'polypeptide(L)'
;MVLKKLDKMPVANGNSAVLHRHLTEDFLSLAKGEGSHLVLEDGRKIFDGSGGAAVGCIGWGNKRVAEAVFKQILESPYCSTIFYTTKVQEDLCRFLVDSTGGKMARAYLVNSGSEAMEAAVKLSRQYFLELDPPQPQRTRFISRERSYHGTTLGALAIGGHIARRAKFEPLLMKNVSKVSPCNAFRGKFPNETDQQYVARLAKELDDEFENVGPESVCAFVAEPIVGAAQGCVPAVAGYFKAIQEVCHKHGALLILDEVMCGMGRSGSLHAWEQEGIVPDIQTIGKALGGGYQPIAGLLANHKVIGTIEKGSSAFVHGHTYQGFPAGCAAALEVQRIIQEENLLANVREMGELLSRRLHERLGDHPNVGNIRGRGLFWGIEFVADKETLTAFPESCHLAMEICERGLKEQYGLNVYPGAGSANGILGDHIIISPAFNVRSEEVEWIVETVGHTRSMAVGLANGRPAADEEARAEVDVLNSRLEKTTQLTKKIQACLGRLEATGKSVRDVAGPLNGETRKLQILGNNIDAVIAALERLRMPADSKNDEEQIIRMGPDKAGLSNFLGSMKRLTKALNEMKASNLRSTQQNVAEFQRLLKLGNSQLENSFDKLLRSETPRAIEPLHFITKNKHFPVLSQDKFARLGLMNSYVSGIHQQSGGAPQESPVAKIYAEIRSQYLSSTLVNLATASTSTAKKKNADAIYRPGSNGIGMYAQAMEGLFISEYENICNIFVREDWGPVFQATCQPALLELGRTLRELNGHIKAHMNTDCYLAYEIVEIISGLSNNLESRTGELKGSLAASLKPVRETAKSSLAELLEDTKRRVGALTTLPQDGAPVPVISETMQRLQTMVDFLRPVSSIMVSLGDGNWNSVATASRGGVGDAIPSLSSFDVGADGKEIFAHYCQDTIEALLKTLDARARLYLQKKPVIGVFLANSVTIIERMIASSDLAPLLQGRLAVLDRYRKQATAFYTDTCKEISMHLFDVIHTSKGQRPTSGQGAVDSASILKGLSSKDKENIKGKFQAFNQAFDEMVARHKGYSMEKEVRQVFAKDMQTMIEPLYNRFWDRYHEVDKGKGKYVRYDKGAIAAVFSSLY
;
A
#
# COMPACT_ATOMS: atom_id res chain seq x y z
N MET A 1 -13.35 1.19 22.91
CA MET A 1 -14.82 1.23 23.02
C MET A 1 -15.22 1.69 24.42
N VAL A 2 -15.08 2.99 24.72
CA VAL A 2 -15.87 3.77 25.70
C VAL A 2 -15.49 5.25 25.46
N LEU A 3 -16.35 6.03 24.83
CA LEU A 3 -16.25 7.50 24.74
C LEU A 3 -17.45 8.19 25.42
N LYS A 4 -18.11 7.49 26.35
CA LYS A 4 -19.54 7.70 26.64
C LYS A 4 -19.91 8.81 27.65
N LYS A 5 -18.98 9.59 28.22
CA LYS A 5 -19.34 10.54 29.30
C LYS A 5 -18.54 11.85 29.31
N LEU A 6 -18.60 12.59 28.21
CA LEU A 6 -18.43 14.04 28.23
C LEU A 6 -19.75 14.63 27.73
N ASP A 7 -20.36 15.55 28.48
CA ASP A 7 -21.52 16.30 28.02
C ASP A 7 -21.11 17.13 26.80
N LYS A 8 -21.28 16.55 25.61
CA LYS A 8 -20.91 17.15 24.32
C LYS A 8 -22.19 17.56 23.59
N MET A 9 -22.15 18.70 22.89
CA MET A 9 -22.91 18.83 21.65
C MET A 9 -22.19 17.97 20.59
N PRO A 10 -22.77 16.85 20.13
CA PRO A 10 -22.10 15.98 19.16
C PRO A 10 -22.08 16.63 17.78
N VAL A 11 -20.93 16.61 17.10
CA VAL A 11 -20.93 16.57 15.64
C VAL A 11 -21.33 15.14 15.29
N ALA A 12 -22.55 14.94 14.78
CA ALA A 12 -23.07 13.62 14.47
C ALA A 12 -22.17 12.90 13.46
N ASN A 13 -21.34 11.97 13.94
CA ASN A 13 -20.33 11.27 13.15
C ASN A 13 -20.90 10.30 12.10
N GLY A 14 -22.23 10.14 12.03
CA GLY A 14 -22.88 9.39 10.95
C GLY A 14 -22.61 9.98 9.55
N ASN A 15 -22.15 11.24 9.46
CA ASN A 15 -21.89 11.96 8.21
C ASN A 15 -20.46 12.51 8.07
N SER A 16 -19.50 12.18 8.95
CA SER A 16 -18.12 12.69 8.80
C SER A 16 -17.42 12.02 7.62
N ALA A 17 -16.94 12.83 6.66
CA ALA A 17 -16.10 12.33 5.56
C ALA A 17 -14.64 12.10 5.99
N VAL A 18 -14.27 12.46 7.22
CA VAL A 18 -12.92 12.29 7.76
C VAL A 18 -12.74 10.87 8.27
N LEU A 19 -11.71 10.17 7.78
CA LEU A 19 -11.28 8.88 8.32
C LEU A 19 -10.58 9.08 9.67
N HIS A 20 -11.36 9.24 10.73
CA HIS A 20 -10.83 9.36 12.08
C HIS A 20 -10.14 8.05 12.53
N ARG A 21 -9.15 8.18 13.43
CA ARG A 21 -8.45 7.02 14.02
C ARG A 21 -9.40 6.05 14.74
N HIS A 22 -10.50 6.58 15.26
CA HIS A 22 -11.64 5.82 15.78
C HIS A 22 -12.91 6.30 15.06
N LEU A 23 -13.54 5.40 14.30
CA LEU A 23 -14.65 5.74 13.40
C LEU A 23 -15.98 5.99 14.12
N THR A 24 -16.11 5.51 15.35
CA THR A 24 -17.37 5.55 16.12
C THR A 24 -17.32 6.53 17.28
N GLU A 25 -16.26 7.34 17.33
CA GLU A 25 -15.90 8.16 18.46
C GLU A 25 -16.11 9.65 18.17
N ASP A 26 -16.88 10.36 19.01
CA ASP A 26 -17.10 11.79 18.84
C ASP A 26 -15.88 12.59 19.31
N PHE A 27 -15.26 13.37 18.43
CA PHE A 27 -14.10 14.20 18.76
C PHE A 27 -14.51 15.59 19.25
N LEU A 28 -13.67 16.20 20.09
CA LEU A 28 -13.83 17.61 20.48
C LEU A 28 -13.44 18.50 19.30
N SER A 29 -14.27 19.50 19.00
CA SER A 29 -14.02 20.46 17.92
C SER A 29 -13.17 21.64 18.44
N LEU A 30 -12.03 21.89 17.80
CA LEU A 30 -11.10 22.95 18.16
C LEU A 30 -11.43 24.21 17.35
N ALA A 31 -11.68 25.34 18.03
CA ALA A 31 -11.93 26.62 17.38
C ALA A 31 -10.65 27.40 17.08
N LYS A 32 -9.72 27.47 18.03
CA LYS A 32 -8.41 28.13 17.86
C LYS A 32 -7.40 27.71 18.94
N GLY A 33 -6.12 27.94 18.70
CA GLY A 33 -5.08 27.92 19.72
C GLY A 33 -4.61 29.33 20.05
N GLU A 34 -4.32 29.62 21.32
CA GLU A 34 -3.85 30.92 21.80
C GLU A 34 -2.90 30.75 22.99
N GLY A 35 -1.63 31.11 22.80
CA GLY A 35 -0.57 30.89 23.80
C GLY A 35 -0.47 29.41 24.17
N SER A 36 -0.46 29.09 25.46
CA SER A 36 -0.45 27.70 25.95
C SER A 36 -1.82 27.01 25.95
N HIS A 37 -2.86 27.61 25.37
CA HIS A 37 -4.23 27.10 25.45
C HIS A 37 -4.84 26.73 24.09
N LEU A 38 -5.69 25.72 24.12
CA LEU A 38 -6.61 25.33 23.06
C LEU A 38 -8.02 25.80 23.44
N VAL A 39 -8.71 26.48 22.53
CA VAL A 39 -10.08 26.94 22.71
C VAL A 39 -10.99 26.09 21.85
N LEU A 40 -11.91 25.37 22.48
CA LEU A 40 -12.89 24.52 21.81
C LEU A 40 -14.06 25.36 21.27
N GLU A 41 -14.83 24.81 20.32
CA GLU A 41 -16.02 25.48 19.76
C GLU A 41 -17.12 25.76 20.80
N ASP A 42 -17.16 24.99 21.89
CA ASP A 42 -18.09 25.21 23.01
C ASP A 42 -17.60 26.31 24.00
N GLY A 43 -16.46 26.95 23.71
CA GLY A 43 -15.89 28.02 24.51
C GLY A 43 -14.95 27.56 25.65
N ARG A 44 -14.85 26.26 25.92
CA ARG A 44 -13.90 25.75 26.93
C ARG A 44 -12.46 26.04 26.53
N LYS A 45 -11.67 26.47 27.50
CA LYS A 45 -10.22 26.66 27.38
C LYS A 45 -9.49 25.50 28.04
N ILE A 46 -8.66 24.82 27.26
CA ILE A 46 -7.85 23.69 27.70
C ILE A 46 -6.38 24.10 27.64
N PHE A 47 -5.68 24.05 28.76
CA PHE A 47 -4.23 24.20 28.80
C PHE A 47 -3.57 23.02 28.09
N ASP A 48 -2.72 23.29 27.11
CA ASP A 48 -2.00 22.28 26.36
C ASP A 48 -0.69 21.90 27.07
N GLY A 49 -0.81 21.00 28.04
CA GLY A 49 0.32 20.45 28.78
C GLY A 49 1.17 19.47 27.95
N SER A 50 0.82 19.20 26.69
CA SER A 50 1.53 18.25 25.83
C SER A 50 2.09 18.85 24.54
N GLY A 51 1.58 20.00 24.09
CA GLY A 51 1.88 20.52 22.75
C GLY A 51 1.41 19.57 21.64
N GLY A 52 0.33 18.80 21.89
CA GLY A 52 -0.06 17.63 21.11
C GLY A 52 0.94 16.47 21.26
N ALA A 53 1.51 15.99 20.16
CA ALA A 53 2.59 15.00 20.21
C ALA A 53 3.97 15.69 20.37
N ALA A 54 4.10 16.53 21.41
CA ALA A 54 5.25 17.40 21.72
C ALA A 54 5.65 18.41 20.63
N VAL A 55 4.69 18.80 19.78
CA VAL A 55 4.91 19.67 18.62
C VAL A 55 5.00 21.15 19.01
N GLY A 56 4.00 21.64 19.76
CA GLY A 56 3.90 23.05 20.15
C GLY A 56 4.98 23.44 21.15
N CYS A 57 6.07 24.04 20.67
CA CYS A 57 7.22 24.42 21.50
C CYS A 57 7.18 25.88 21.96
N ILE A 58 6.46 26.76 21.27
CA ILE A 58 6.32 28.19 21.63
C ILE A 58 4.86 28.60 21.88
N GLY A 59 3.99 27.62 22.07
CA GLY A 59 2.53 27.82 22.12
C GLY A 59 1.93 28.10 20.73
N TRP A 60 0.67 28.54 20.73
CA TRP A 60 -0.18 28.67 19.56
C TRP A 60 -0.51 30.14 19.24
N GLY A 61 -0.73 30.43 17.96
CA GLY A 61 -1.17 31.77 17.51
C GLY A 61 -0.06 32.84 17.47
N ASN A 62 1.22 32.44 17.40
CA ASN A 62 2.32 33.40 17.26
C ASN A 62 2.28 34.13 15.91
N LYS A 63 2.12 35.45 15.95
CA LYS A 63 1.99 36.31 14.77
C LYS A 63 3.27 36.40 13.95
N ARG A 64 4.46 36.40 14.58
CA ARG A 64 5.75 36.48 13.87
C ARG A 64 5.91 35.31 12.91
N VAL A 65 5.60 34.10 13.37
CA VAL A 65 5.68 32.89 12.54
C VAL A 65 4.65 32.92 11.41
N ALA A 66 3.41 33.34 11.70
CA ALA A 66 2.36 33.48 10.69
C ALA A 66 2.74 34.51 9.59
N GLU A 67 3.31 35.65 9.98
CA GLU A 67 3.78 36.69 9.07
C GLU A 67 4.96 36.20 8.22
N ALA A 68 5.92 35.47 8.80
CA ALA A 68 7.04 34.87 8.07
C ALA A 68 6.55 33.87 7.01
N VAL A 69 5.60 33.00 7.37
CA VAL A 69 4.98 32.05 6.44
C VAL A 69 4.20 32.76 5.34
N PHE A 70 3.36 33.74 5.71
CA PHE A 70 2.57 34.52 4.76
C PHE A 70 3.47 35.23 3.73
N LYS A 71 4.52 35.91 4.21
CA LYS A 71 5.51 36.56 3.35
C LYS A 71 6.16 35.57 2.40
N GLN A 72 6.61 34.41 2.91
CA GLN A 72 7.27 33.40 2.08
C GLN A 72 6.32 32.82 1.01
N ILE A 73 5.05 32.61 1.32
CA ILE A 73 4.05 32.13 0.36
C ILE A 73 3.85 33.15 -0.78
N LEU A 74 3.84 34.44 -0.48
CA LEU A 74 3.74 35.50 -1.50
C LEU A 74 5.00 35.58 -2.38
N GLU A 75 6.18 35.32 -1.82
CA GLU A 75 7.46 35.38 -2.54
C GLU A 75 7.70 34.13 -3.40
N SER A 76 7.57 32.95 -2.80
CA SER A 76 7.75 31.66 -3.47
C SER A 76 7.04 30.57 -2.66
N PRO A 77 5.83 30.15 -3.07
CA PRO A 77 5.08 29.11 -2.37
C PRO A 77 5.66 27.72 -2.60
N TYR A 78 6.38 27.51 -3.71
CA TYR A 78 6.95 26.22 -4.09
C TYR A 78 8.28 26.41 -4.82
N CYS A 79 9.25 25.53 -4.53
CA CYS A 79 10.55 25.49 -5.16
C CYS A 79 10.92 24.04 -5.47
N SER A 80 11.19 23.72 -6.73
CA SER A 80 11.67 22.38 -7.12
C SER A 80 13.16 22.27 -6.82
N THR A 81 13.52 21.50 -5.80
CA THR A 81 14.90 21.32 -5.31
C THR A 81 15.84 20.64 -6.31
N ILE A 82 15.30 20.10 -7.41
CA ILE A 82 16.10 19.55 -8.52
C ILE A 82 16.87 20.65 -9.25
N PHE A 83 16.28 21.85 -9.37
CA PHE A 83 16.82 22.94 -10.20
C PHE A 83 17.10 24.22 -9.42
N TYR A 84 16.41 24.42 -8.30
CA TYR A 84 16.38 25.69 -7.60
C TYR A 84 16.55 25.49 -6.08
N THR A 85 17.02 26.55 -5.42
CA THR A 85 16.99 26.69 -3.96
C THR A 85 16.33 28.02 -3.60
N THR A 86 15.94 28.20 -2.34
CA THR A 86 15.44 29.46 -1.81
C THR A 86 16.33 29.97 -0.70
N LYS A 87 16.41 31.30 -0.54
CA LYS A 87 17.20 31.90 0.54
C LYS A 87 16.76 31.38 1.92
N VAL A 88 15.46 31.22 2.17
CA VAL A 88 14.96 30.76 3.46
C VAL A 88 15.36 29.32 3.76
N GLN A 89 15.43 28.46 2.74
CA GLN A 89 15.91 27.08 2.87
C GLN A 89 17.40 27.07 3.21
N GLU A 90 18.22 27.84 2.49
CA GLU A 90 19.66 27.97 2.77
C GLU A 90 19.93 28.54 4.18
N ASP A 91 19.20 29.58 4.57
CA ASP A 91 19.33 30.23 5.88
C ASP A 91 18.96 29.26 7.02
N LEU A 92 17.90 28.47 6.86
CA LEU A 92 17.53 27.42 7.84
C LEU A 92 18.58 26.31 7.91
N CYS A 93 19.02 25.78 6.77
CA CYS A 93 20.05 24.75 6.74
C CYS A 93 21.36 25.25 7.37
N ARG A 94 21.73 26.51 7.12
CA ARG A 94 22.89 27.16 7.74
C ARG A 94 22.74 27.24 9.25
N PHE A 95 21.62 27.77 9.73
CA PHE A 95 21.32 27.87 11.16
C PHE A 95 21.46 26.51 11.86
N LEU A 96 20.87 25.46 11.27
CA LEU A 96 20.89 24.10 11.83
C LEU A 96 22.30 23.48 11.87
N VAL A 97 23.12 23.73 10.85
CA VAL A 97 24.50 23.22 10.82
C VAL A 97 25.38 23.99 11.81
N ASP A 98 25.29 25.32 11.81
CA ASP A 98 26.09 26.19 12.68
C ASP A 98 25.77 25.95 14.16
N SER A 99 24.51 25.62 14.48
CA SER A 99 24.09 25.31 15.86
C SER A 99 24.74 24.06 16.44
N THR A 100 25.37 23.21 15.61
CA THR A 100 26.11 22.02 16.06
C THR A 100 27.57 22.30 16.42
N GLY A 101 28.02 23.56 16.35
CA GLY A 101 29.42 23.91 16.58
C GLY A 101 30.36 23.30 15.51
N GLY A 102 29.88 23.18 14.27
CA GLY A 102 30.62 22.63 13.13
C GLY A 102 30.77 21.10 13.13
N LYS A 103 30.04 20.37 13.98
CA LYS A 103 30.08 18.90 14.04
C LYS A 103 29.31 18.24 12.89
N MET A 104 28.19 18.83 12.48
CA MET A 104 27.43 18.42 11.30
C MET A 104 27.86 19.23 10.07
N ALA A 105 27.65 18.68 8.87
CA ALA A 105 28.14 19.26 7.62
C ALA A 105 27.02 19.77 6.69
N ARG A 106 25.91 19.02 6.61
CA ARG A 106 24.76 19.34 5.75
C ARG A 106 23.46 18.98 6.44
N ALA A 107 22.41 19.74 6.12
CA ALA A 107 21.04 19.45 6.50
C ALA A 107 20.20 19.11 5.25
N TYR A 108 19.25 18.22 5.41
CA TYR A 108 18.28 17.83 4.37
C TYR A 108 16.87 17.91 4.96
N LEU A 109 15.99 18.70 4.33
CA LEU A 109 14.69 19.10 4.88
C LEU A 109 13.52 18.39 4.20
N VAL A 110 12.58 17.89 4.99
CA VAL A 110 11.37 17.14 4.59
C VAL A 110 10.17 17.56 5.44
N ASN A 111 9.00 16.95 5.26
CA ASN A 111 7.76 17.43 5.87
C ASN A 111 7.35 16.66 7.12
N SER A 112 7.95 15.49 7.38
CA SER A 112 7.67 14.69 8.56
C SER A 112 8.88 13.91 9.07
N GLY A 113 8.88 13.56 10.37
CA GLY A 113 9.95 12.74 10.96
C GLY A 113 10.04 11.34 10.34
N SER A 114 8.93 10.77 9.84
CA SER A 114 8.96 9.50 9.12
C SER A 114 9.73 9.62 7.80
N GLU A 115 9.52 10.70 7.05
CA GLU A 115 10.32 10.99 5.84
C GLU A 115 11.80 11.20 6.18
N ALA A 116 12.11 11.87 7.29
CA ALA A 116 13.49 12.08 7.72
C ALA A 116 14.19 10.76 8.05
N MET A 117 13.48 9.81 8.66
CA MET A 117 14.01 8.47 8.93
C MET A 117 14.20 7.63 7.65
N GLU A 118 13.28 7.70 6.69
CA GLU A 118 13.46 7.06 5.37
C GLU A 118 14.71 7.62 4.66
N ALA A 119 14.91 8.94 4.72
CA ALA A 119 16.09 9.61 4.18
C ALA A 119 17.37 9.15 4.90
N ALA A 120 17.36 9.06 6.23
CA ALA A 120 18.52 8.62 7.02
C ALA A 120 18.92 7.17 6.72
N VAL A 121 17.95 6.27 6.59
CA VAL A 121 18.17 4.86 6.20
C VAL A 121 18.80 4.77 4.81
N LYS A 122 18.27 5.53 3.84
CA LYS A 122 18.80 5.55 2.46
C LYS A 122 20.18 6.17 2.38
N LEU A 123 20.43 7.28 3.09
CA LEU A 123 21.74 7.92 3.15
C LEU A 123 22.79 6.99 3.74
N SER A 124 22.43 6.26 4.80
CA SER A 124 23.32 5.25 5.41
C SER A 124 23.68 4.14 4.42
N ARG A 125 22.70 3.62 3.67
CA ARG A 125 22.94 2.61 2.64
C ARG A 125 23.83 3.16 1.52
N GLN A 126 23.57 4.38 1.06
CA GLN A 126 24.34 5.01 -0.02
C GLN A 126 25.79 5.29 0.42
N TYR A 127 26.01 5.73 1.66
CA TYR A 127 27.35 5.90 2.23
C TYR A 127 28.22 4.66 2.04
N PHE A 128 27.71 3.45 2.34
CA PHE A 128 28.49 2.22 2.18
C PHE A 128 28.67 1.77 0.74
N LEU A 129 27.74 2.15 -0.16
CA LEU A 129 27.89 1.92 -1.59
C LEU A 129 28.96 2.83 -2.21
N GLU A 130 29.24 3.97 -1.59
CA GLU A 130 30.19 4.98 -2.09
C GLU A 130 31.51 5.03 -1.30
N LEU A 131 31.73 4.11 -0.36
CA LEU A 131 33.05 3.89 0.21
C LEU A 131 34.04 3.38 -0.86
N ASP A 132 35.32 3.58 -0.59
CA ASP A 132 36.41 3.02 -1.39
C ASP A 132 37.27 2.08 -0.51
N PRO A 133 37.21 0.74 -0.71
CA PRO A 133 36.33 0.02 -1.63
C PRO A 133 34.85 0.00 -1.17
N PRO A 134 33.87 -0.15 -2.09
CA PRO A 134 32.45 -0.23 -1.74
C PRO A 134 32.10 -1.45 -0.87
N GLN A 135 31.09 -1.31 -0.02
CA GLN A 135 30.57 -2.38 0.85
C GLN A 135 29.08 -2.69 0.56
N PRO A 136 28.76 -3.28 -0.62
CA PRO A 136 27.39 -3.49 -1.06
C PRO A 136 26.60 -4.50 -0.23
N GLN A 137 27.23 -5.32 0.59
CA GLN A 137 26.58 -6.26 1.50
C GLN A 137 25.91 -5.57 2.72
N ARG A 138 26.29 -4.33 3.06
CA ARG A 138 25.67 -3.57 4.18
C ARG A 138 24.25 -3.13 3.86
N THR A 139 23.28 -3.91 4.32
CA THR A 139 21.85 -3.72 4.04
C THR A 139 20.98 -3.75 5.29
N ARG A 140 21.50 -4.20 6.43
CA ARG A 140 20.74 -4.41 7.66
C ARG A 140 20.79 -3.21 8.60
N PHE A 141 19.86 -3.13 9.53
CA PHE A 141 19.84 -2.13 10.58
C PHE A 141 19.58 -2.81 11.93
N ILE A 142 20.17 -2.27 12.99
CA ILE A 142 19.87 -2.67 14.36
C ILE A 142 19.19 -1.48 15.04
N SER A 143 18.11 -1.70 15.78
CA SER A 143 17.51 -0.65 16.59
C SER A 143 16.99 -1.21 17.91
N ARG A 144 16.36 -0.39 18.75
CA ARG A 144 15.89 -0.85 20.05
C ARG A 144 14.46 -1.38 19.97
N GLU A 145 14.15 -2.40 20.77
CA GLU A 145 12.77 -2.72 21.11
C GLU A 145 12.10 -1.52 21.79
N ARG A 146 10.76 -1.45 21.73
CA ARG A 146 9.99 -0.38 22.37
C ARG A 146 10.44 1.04 21.97
N SER A 147 10.83 1.22 20.70
CA SER A 147 11.16 2.52 20.09
C SER A 147 10.09 2.96 19.09
N TYR A 148 10.05 4.26 18.75
CA TYR A 148 9.17 4.78 17.70
C TYR A 148 9.91 5.73 16.76
N HIS A 149 10.07 5.32 15.51
CA HIS A 149 10.83 6.05 14.49
C HIS A 149 9.95 6.57 13.33
N GLY A 150 8.63 6.31 13.36
CA GLY A 150 7.70 6.76 12.33
C GLY A 150 6.65 5.72 11.93
N THR A 151 5.89 6.04 10.88
CA THR A 151 4.76 5.22 10.43
C THR A 151 4.79 4.83 8.94
N THR A 152 5.75 5.35 8.15
CA THR A 152 6.04 4.81 6.81
C THR A 152 6.64 3.41 6.96
N LEU A 153 6.55 2.56 5.93
CA LEU A 153 6.94 1.14 6.07
C LEU A 153 8.40 0.94 6.54
N GLY A 154 9.36 1.72 6.04
CA GLY A 154 10.75 1.65 6.47
C GLY A 154 10.93 2.17 7.89
N ALA A 155 10.42 3.36 8.19
CA ALA A 155 10.48 3.94 9.54
C ALA A 155 9.78 3.07 10.60
N LEU A 156 8.64 2.45 10.25
CA LEU A 156 7.89 1.55 11.12
C LEU A 156 8.64 0.22 11.33
N ALA A 157 9.33 -0.29 10.31
CA ALA A 157 10.21 -1.45 10.43
C ALA A 157 11.42 -1.17 11.35
N ILE A 158 11.97 0.05 11.31
CA ILE A 158 13.00 0.52 12.25
C ILE A 158 12.44 0.74 13.66
N GLY A 159 11.17 1.13 13.82
CA GLY A 159 10.49 1.20 15.11
C GLY A 159 10.35 -0.17 15.82
N GLY A 160 10.21 -0.14 17.14
CA GLY A 160 9.98 -1.31 18.01
C GLY A 160 8.62 -1.32 18.70
N HIS A 161 7.70 -0.43 18.33
CA HIS A 161 6.37 -0.32 18.94
C HIS A 161 5.44 -1.45 18.48
N ILE A 162 5.30 -2.50 19.30
CA ILE A 162 4.59 -3.75 18.97
C ILE A 162 3.18 -3.50 18.43
N ALA A 163 2.33 -2.78 19.18
CA ALA A 163 0.93 -2.55 18.76
C ALA A 163 0.78 -1.83 17.42
N ARG A 164 1.68 -0.88 17.09
CA ARG A 164 1.65 -0.13 15.82
C ARG A 164 2.18 -0.97 14.66
N ARG A 165 3.08 -1.91 14.91
CA ARG A 165 3.65 -2.81 13.90
C ARG A 165 2.76 -4.02 13.58
N ALA A 166 2.03 -4.53 14.58
CA ALA A 166 1.38 -5.85 14.52
C ALA A 166 0.53 -6.09 13.25
N LYS A 167 -0.23 -5.09 12.79
CA LYS A 167 -1.07 -5.21 11.59
C LYS A 167 -0.29 -5.21 10.27
N PHE A 168 0.96 -4.78 10.30
CA PHE A 168 1.78 -4.53 9.10
C PHE A 168 3.01 -5.44 9.03
N GLU A 169 3.28 -6.31 10.03
CA GLU A 169 4.46 -7.18 10.09
C GLU A 169 4.80 -7.93 8.77
N PRO A 170 3.83 -8.43 7.98
CA PRO A 170 4.15 -9.03 6.68
C PRO A 170 4.73 -8.05 5.64
N LEU A 171 4.43 -6.75 5.74
CA LEU A 171 4.89 -5.67 4.85
C LEU A 171 6.18 -4.99 5.33
N LEU A 172 6.59 -5.23 6.58
CA LEU A 172 7.76 -4.57 7.16
C LEU A 172 9.05 -5.23 6.65
N MET A 173 10.08 -4.39 6.49
CA MET A 173 11.43 -4.79 6.13
C MET A 173 11.96 -5.87 7.10
N LYS A 174 12.43 -7.01 6.56
CA LYS A 174 12.92 -8.16 7.34
C LYS A 174 14.40 -8.03 7.76
N ASN A 175 15.13 -7.09 7.18
CA ASN A 175 16.55 -6.81 7.43
C ASN A 175 16.77 -5.82 8.61
N VAL A 176 15.87 -5.82 9.59
CA VAL A 176 16.01 -5.03 10.81
C VAL A 176 15.93 -5.95 12.02
N SER A 177 16.95 -5.93 12.87
CA SER A 177 16.92 -6.64 14.16
C SER A 177 16.85 -5.66 15.33
N LYS A 178 16.56 -6.20 16.53
CA LYS A 178 16.26 -5.40 17.73
C LYS A 178 17.11 -5.84 18.90
N VAL A 179 17.54 -4.88 19.71
CA VAL A 179 18.18 -5.08 21.01
C VAL A 179 17.39 -4.40 22.12
N SER A 180 17.66 -4.77 23.37
CA SER A 180 16.98 -4.21 24.54
C SER A 180 17.13 -2.69 24.64
N PRO A 181 16.09 -1.97 25.10
CA PRO A 181 16.18 -0.54 25.34
C PRO A 181 16.90 -0.25 26.65
N CYS A 182 17.58 0.90 26.73
CA CYS A 182 18.17 1.41 27.96
C CYS A 182 17.10 1.98 28.91
N ASN A 183 16.32 1.11 29.55
CA ASN A 183 15.33 1.49 30.56
C ASN A 183 15.73 0.90 31.93
N ALA A 184 16.49 1.65 32.73
CA ALA A 184 17.00 1.15 34.02
C ALA A 184 15.88 0.82 35.03
N PHE A 185 14.73 1.48 34.94
CA PHE A 185 13.60 1.21 35.84
C PHE A 185 13.05 -0.22 35.70
N ARG A 186 13.12 -0.82 34.50
CA ARG A 186 12.61 -2.18 34.24
C ARG A 186 13.66 -3.19 33.81
N GLY A 187 14.74 -2.74 33.21
CA GLY A 187 15.75 -3.61 32.56
C GLY A 187 16.99 -3.88 33.40
N LYS A 188 17.19 -3.15 34.51
CA LYS A 188 18.35 -3.28 35.38
C LYS A 188 18.10 -4.34 36.47
N PHE A 189 19.06 -5.22 36.72
CA PHE A 189 18.93 -6.22 37.78
C PHE A 189 19.10 -5.60 39.18
N PRO A 190 18.51 -6.18 40.25
CA PRO A 190 18.52 -5.57 41.60
C PRO A 190 19.90 -5.20 42.16
N ASN A 191 20.94 -5.98 41.85
CA ASN A 191 22.32 -5.77 42.31
C ASN A 191 23.27 -5.27 41.21
N GLU A 192 22.72 -4.79 40.10
CA GLU A 192 23.51 -4.24 38.99
C GLU A 192 23.77 -2.75 39.25
N THR A 193 24.96 -2.25 38.95
CA THR A 193 25.24 -0.80 38.90
C THR A 193 24.85 -0.24 37.53
N ASP A 194 24.72 1.09 37.39
CA ASP A 194 24.46 1.67 36.06
C ASP A 194 25.59 1.36 35.07
N GLN A 195 26.84 1.33 35.53
CA GLN A 195 27.98 0.97 34.68
C GLN A 195 27.90 -0.48 34.19
N GLN A 196 27.54 -1.43 35.08
CA GLN A 196 27.34 -2.83 34.70
C GLN A 196 26.17 -2.99 33.72
N TYR A 197 25.08 -2.25 33.95
CA TYR A 197 23.93 -2.25 33.05
C TYR A 197 24.29 -1.75 31.65
N VAL A 198 25.01 -0.63 31.57
CA VAL A 198 25.53 -0.12 30.28
C VAL A 198 26.44 -1.14 29.61
N ALA A 199 27.37 -1.73 30.35
CA ALA A 199 28.29 -2.74 29.80
C ALA A 199 27.53 -3.95 29.24
N ARG A 200 26.46 -4.39 29.91
CA ARG A 200 25.60 -5.47 29.42
C ARG A 200 24.86 -5.11 28.14
N LEU A 201 24.28 -3.92 28.05
CA LEU A 201 23.58 -3.47 26.84
C LEU A 201 24.54 -3.23 25.66
N ALA A 202 25.74 -2.72 25.93
CA ALA A 202 26.78 -2.57 24.91
C ALA A 202 27.24 -3.94 24.41
N LYS A 203 27.44 -4.91 25.32
CA LYS A 203 27.73 -6.29 24.95
C LYS A 203 26.60 -6.93 24.15
N GLU A 204 25.34 -6.72 24.52
CA GLU A 204 24.19 -7.23 23.76
C GLU A 204 24.16 -6.68 22.33
N LEU A 205 24.44 -5.38 22.15
CA LEU A 205 24.57 -4.81 20.81
C LEU A 205 25.75 -5.42 20.04
N ASP A 206 26.90 -5.59 20.69
CA ASP A 206 28.08 -6.24 20.10
C ASP A 206 27.77 -7.67 19.64
N ASP A 207 27.12 -8.46 20.49
CA ASP A 207 26.70 -9.83 20.18
C ASP A 207 25.68 -9.86 19.05
N GLU A 208 24.79 -8.87 18.96
CA GLU A 208 23.81 -8.80 17.87
C GLU A 208 24.46 -8.44 16.53
N PHE A 209 25.49 -7.58 16.52
CA PHE A 209 26.31 -7.35 15.33
C PHE A 209 26.94 -8.66 14.83
N GLU A 210 27.54 -9.45 15.74
CA GLU A 210 28.11 -10.76 15.40
C GLU A 210 27.05 -11.74 14.89
N ASN A 211 25.86 -11.76 15.50
CA ASN A 211 24.75 -12.63 15.13
C ASN A 211 24.21 -12.35 13.71
N VAL A 212 24.01 -11.07 13.36
CA VAL A 212 23.45 -10.70 12.04
C VAL A 212 24.50 -10.57 10.94
N GLY A 213 25.78 -10.62 11.30
CA GLY A 213 26.94 -10.37 10.44
C GLY A 213 27.33 -8.89 10.47
N PRO A 214 28.45 -8.51 11.10
CA PRO A 214 28.81 -7.10 11.32
C PRO A 214 29.06 -6.34 10.01
N GLU A 215 29.57 -7.02 8.99
CA GLU A 215 29.77 -6.52 7.64
C GLU A 215 28.46 -6.26 6.89
N SER A 216 27.32 -6.72 7.40
CA SER A 216 26.00 -6.56 6.76
C SER A 216 25.19 -5.39 7.32
N VAL A 217 25.61 -4.76 8.42
CA VAL A 217 24.83 -3.72 9.12
C VAL A 217 25.23 -2.32 8.66
N CYS A 218 24.27 -1.51 8.23
CA CYS A 218 24.49 -0.10 7.93
C CYS A 218 24.64 0.73 9.22
N ALA A 219 23.66 0.62 10.12
CA ALA A 219 23.58 1.53 11.24
C ALA A 219 22.86 0.95 12.45
N PHE A 220 23.21 1.47 13.63
CA PHE A 220 22.39 1.39 14.83
C PHE A 220 21.52 2.65 14.95
N VAL A 221 20.23 2.46 15.25
CA VAL A 221 19.24 3.55 15.32
C VAL A 221 18.60 3.62 16.71
N ALA A 222 18.62 4.81 17.32
CA ALA A 222 18.04 5.04 18.64
C ALA A 222 17.54 6.47 18.86
N GLU A 223 16.51 6.64 19.69
CA GLU A 223 16.11 7.93 20.27
C GLU A 223 16.97 8.21 21.53
N PRO A 224 17.59 9.41 21.70
CA PRO A 224 18.27 9.76 22.95
C PRO A 224 17.36 9.68 24.19
N ILE A 225 16.12 10.17 24.04
CA ILE A 225 15.05 10.03 25.03
C ILE A 225 13.83 9.45 24.32
N VAL A 226 13.40 8.26 24.72
CA VAL A 226 12.29 7.55 24.06
C VAL A 226 10.97 8.20 24.44
N GLY A 227 10.28 8.78 23.46
CA GLY A 227 9.04 9.52 23.66
C GLY A 227 7.83 8.60 23.82
N ALA A 228 6.99 8.55 22.78
CA ALA A 228 5.67 7.90 22.83
C ALA A 228 5.69 6.38 23.15
N ALA A 229 6.78 5.67 22.87
CA ALA A 229 6.84 4.22 23.08
C ALA A 229 7.18 3.83 24.53
N GLN A 230 7.84 4.71 25.28
CA GLN A 230 8.25 4.43 26.66
C GLN A 230 8.00 5.58 27.63
N GLY A 231 7.36 6.69 27.26
CA GLY A 231 7.07 7.77 28.19
C GLY A 231 8.32 8.49 28.68
N CYS A 232 9.04 9.14 27.77
CA CYS A 232 10.20 9.99 28.05
C CYS A 232 11.34 9.28 28.83
N VAL A 233 11.73 8.07 28.42
CA VAL A 233 12.88 7.35 29.04
C VAL A 233 14.20 7.93 28.54
N PRO A 234 15.00 8.61 29.38
CA PRO A 234 16.37 8.94 29.03
C PRO A 234 17.27 7.71 29.20
N ALA A 235 18.35 7.63 28.41
CA ALA A 235 19.39 6.66 28.67
C ALA A 235 20.16 6.99 29.96
N VAL A 236 20.71 5.94 30.61
CA VAL A 236 21.61 6.14 31.75
C VAL A 236 22.96 6.72 31.28
N ALA A 237 23.63 7.46 32.15
CA ALA A 237 24.88 8.12 31.82
C ALA A 237 25.92 7.12 31.27
N GLY A 238 26.58 7.50 30.18
CA GLY A 238 27.60 6.68 29.51
C GLY A 238 27.07 5.66 28.50
N TYR A 239 25.75 5.40 28.44
CA TYR A 239 25.16 4.46 27.48
C TYR A 239 25.56 4.78 26.03
N PHE A 240 25.28 6.00 25.56
CA PHE A 240 25.53 6.34 24.16
C PHE A 240 27.01 6.39 23.79
N LYS A 241 27.91 6.66 24.75
CA LYS A 241 29.36 6.52 24.53
C LYS A 241 29.73 5.06 24.26
N ALA A 242 29.24 4.14 25.10
CA ALA A 242 29.48 2.71 24.91
C ALA A 242 28.88 2.18 23.59
N ILE A 243 27.67 2.61 23.23
CA ILE A 243 27.02 2.25 21.96
C ILE A 243 27.79 2.78 20.75
N GLN A 244 28.28 4.03 20.82
CA GLN A 244 29.11 4.60 19.76
C GLN A 244 30.43 3.82 19.58
N GLU A 245 31.07 3.40 20.68
CA GLU A 245 32.26 2.54 20.63
C GLU A 245 31.97 1.21 19.93
N VAL A 246 30.84 0.57 20.20
CA VAL A 246 30.42 -0.67 19.51
C VAL A 246 30.15 -0.40 18.02
N CYS A 247 29.45 0.68 17.66
CA CYS A 247 29.22 1.03 16.26
C CYS A 247 30.55 1.28 15.52
N HIS A 248 31.48 2.00 16.15
CA HIS A 248 32.81 2.26 15.59
C HIS A 248 33.61 0.97 15.40
N LYS A 249 33.58 0.04 16.39
CA LYS A 249 34.23 -1.27 16.30
C LYS A 249 33.79 -2.04 15.05
N HIS A 250 32.50 -2.00 14.72
CA HIS A 250 31.92 -2.72 13.57
C HIS A 250 31.86 -1.92 12.27
N GLY A 251 32.32 -0.67 12.29
CA GLY A 251 32.25 0.25 11.15
C GLY A 251 30.82 0.65 10.74
N ALA A 252 29.83 0.48 11.62
CA ALA A 252 28.46 0.89 11.40
C ALA A 252 28.25 2.37 11.77
N LEU A 253 27.23 3.00 11.20
CA LEU A 253 26.85 4.37 11.51
C LEU A 253 25.96 4.45 12.77
N LEU A 254 26.04 5.54 13.51
CA LEU A 254 25.10 5.86 14.59
C LEU A 254 24.06 6.88 14.11
N ILE A 255 22.79 6.49 14.12
CA ILE A 255 21.66 7.39 13.82
C ILE A 255 20.92 7.71 15.11
N LEU A 256 20.83 8.99 15.46
CA LEU A 256 20.02 9.46 16.58
C LEU A 256 18.74 10.13 16.09
N ASP A 257 17.62 9.54 16.46
CA ASP A 257 16.29 10.08 16.22
C ASP A 257 15.91 11.07 17.31
N GLU A 258 16.06 12.36 16.99
CA GLU A 258 15.71 13.46 17.87
C GLU A 258 14.44 14.20 17.44
N VAL A 259 13.61 13.57 16.60
CA VAL A 259 12.38 14.18 16.10
C VAL A 259 11.51 14.67 17.25
N MET A 260 11.40 13.92 18.35
CA MET A 260 10.55 14.29 19.51
C MET A 260 11.34 14.94 20.66
N CYS A 261 12.57 14.50 20.93
CA CYS A 261 13.34 14.92 22.12
C CYS A 261 14.36 16.04 21.86
N GLY A 262 14.68 16.33 20.60
CA GLY A 262 15.61 17.39 20.22
C GLY A 262 14.96 18.75 20.08
N MET A 263 15.66 19.65 19.38
CA MET A 263 15.23 21.02 19.10
C MET A 263 14.79 21.76 20.36
N GLY A 264 15.61 21.66 21.41
CA GLY A 264 15.43 22.36 22.67
C GLY A 264 14.59 21.62 23.70
N ARG A 265 13.80 20.63 23.32
CA ARG A 265 12.78 19.99 24.18
C ARG A 265 13.37 19.37 25.45
N SER A 266 14.55 18.78 25.34
CA SER A 266 15.29 18.14 26.44
C SER A 266 16.22 19.08 27.21
N GLY A 267 16.25 20.39 26.90
CA GLY A 267 17.06 21.41 27.59
C GLY A 267 18.34 21.84 26.86
N SER A 268 18.79 21.06 25.88
CA SER A 268 19.80 21.43 24.89
C SER A 268 19.17 21.47 23.50
N LEU A 269 19.79 22.18 22.55
CA LEU A 269 19.22 22.28 21.21
C LEU A 269 19.29 20.93 20.49
N HIS A 270 20.41 20.23 20.62
CA HIS A 270 20.57 18.85 20.17
C HIS A 270 20.73 17.94 21.41
N ALA A 271 19.92 16.89 21.52
CA ALA A 271 19.89 16.04 22.72
C ALA A 271 21.22 15.27 22.90
N TRP A 272 21.89 14.90 21.82
CA TRP A 272 23.21 14.24 21.86
C TRP A 272 24.30 15.06 22.56
N GLU A 273 24.15 16.39 22.68
CA GLU A 273 25.10 17.25 23.40
C GLU A 273 25.21 16.84 24.87
N GLN A 274 24.07 16.48 25.48
CA GLN A 274 24.03 16.02 26.89
C GLN A 274 24.62 14.62 27.07
N GLU A 275 24.69 13.83 25.99
CA GLU A 275 25.31 12.50 26.01
C GLU A 275 26.83 12.57 25.80
N GLY A 276 27.35 13.73 25.37
CA GLY A 276 28.77 13.95 25.12
C GLY A 276 29.32 13.13 23.94
N ILE A 277 28.48 12.90 22.91
CA ILE A 277 28.83 12.20 21.67
C ILE A 277 28.34 13.00 20.45
N VAL A 278 28.81 12.67 19.26
CA VAL A 278 28.27 13.22 17.99
C VAL A 278 27.80 12.05 17.13
N PRO A 279 26.52 11.98 16.70
CA PRO A 279 26.06 10.91 15.82
C PRO A 279 26.57 11.10 14.38
N ASP A 280 26.48 10.05 13.57
CA ASP A 280 26.77 10.17 12.13
C ASP A 280 25.63 10.88 11.40
N ILE A 281 24.39 10.57 11.79
CA ILE A 281 23.17 11.19 11.29
C ILE A 281 22.24 11.50 12.46
N GLN A 282 21.71 12.72 12.50
CA GLN A 282 20.66 13.15 13.44
C GLN A 282 19.39 13.43 12.66
N THR A 283 18.23 12.94 13.12
CA THR A 283 16.93 13.42 12.58
C THR A 283 16.26 14.38 13.54
N ILE A 284 15.56 15.39 13.00
CA ILE A 284 14.92 16.47 13.73
C ILE A 284 13.51 16.74 13.17
N GLY A 285 12.64 17.33 13.98
CA GLY A 285 11.26 17.67 13.60
C GLY A 285 10.53 18.35 14.75
N LYS A 286 9.20 18.18 14.83
CA LYS A 286 8.36 18.65 15.97
C LYS A 286 8.65 20.10 16.38
N ALA A 287 9.42 20.30 17.44
CA ALA A 287 9.81 21.60 17.96
C ALA A 287 10.64 22.44 16.95
N LEU A 288 11.18 21.82 15.89
CA LEU A 288 11.78 22.52 14.73
C LEU A 288 10.84 23.59 14.16
N GLY A 289 9.59 23.20 13.83
CA GLY A 289 8.60 24.08 13.21
C GLY A 289 7.49 24.54 14.16
N GLY A 290 7.48 24.07 15.41
CA GLY A 290 6.54 24.47 16.46
C GLY A 290 5.06 24.19 16.16
N GLY A 291 4.73 23.44 15.11
CA GLY A 291 3.35 23.14 14.68
C GLY A 291 2.72 24.17 13.75
N TYR A 292 3.47 25.19 13.31
CA TYR A 292 2.97 26.22 12.40
C TYR A 292 2.98 25.79 10.92
N GLN A 293 3.88 24.88 10.55
CA GLN A 293 3.93 24.17 9.27
C GLN A 293 4.52 22.77 9.46
N PRO A 294 4.15 21.78 8.63
CA PRO A 294 4.84 20.49 8.58
C PRO A 294 6.30 20.67 8.14
N ILE A 295 7.25 20.27 8.99
CA ILE A 295 8.68 20.26 8.68
C ILE A 295 9.46 19.34 9.61
N ALA A 296 10.46 18.69 9.03
CA ALA A 296 11.44 17.83 9.67
C ALA A 296 12.73 17.82 8.83
N GLY A 297 13.76 17.11 9.29
CA GLY A 297 14.98 16.98 8.51
C GLY A 297 15.96 15.99 9.11
N LEU A 298 17.08 15.81 8.40
CA LEU A 298 18.26 15.16 8.94
C LEU A 298 19.48 16.08 8.82
N LEU A 299 20.43 15.91 9.74
CA LEU A 299 21.78 16.45 9.66
C LEU A 299 22.74 15.28 9.54
N ALA A 300 23.73 15.41 8.66
CA ALA A 300 24.78 14.40 8.48
C ALA A 300 26.15 15.02 8.74
N ASN A 301 27.02 14.26 9.40
CA ASN A 301 28.36 14.71 9.75
C ASN A 301 29.31 14.75 8.54
N HIS A 302 30.51 15.32 8.74
CA HIS A 302 31.53 15.44 7.69
C HIS A 302 32.00 14.10 7.13
N LYS A 303 31.98 13.03 7.93
CA LYS A 303 32.37 11.68 7.47
C LYS A 303 31.37 11.17 6.42
N VAL A 304 30.08 11.25 6.70
CA VAL A 304 29.04 10.79 5.76
C VAL A 304 29.04 11.65 4.50
N ILE A 305 29.01 12.98 4.65
CA ILE A 305 28.97 13.90 3.51
C ILE A 305 30.24 13.81 2.67
N GLY A 306 31.43 13.77 3.30
CA GLY A 306 32.69 13.67 2.58
C GLY A 306 32.83 12.39 1.76
N THR A 307 32.21 11.27 2.19
CA THR A 307 32.15 10.05 1.37
C THR A 307 31.29 10.25 0.14
N ILE A 308 30.09 10.84 0.28
CA ILE A 308 29.20 11.10 -0.86
C ILE A 308 29.83 12.09 -1.84
N GLU A 309 30.47 13.16 -1.34
CA GLU A 309 31.17 14.14 -2.18
C GLU A 309 32.31 13.51 -3.00
N LYS A 310 33.03 12.52 -2.43
CA LYS A 310 34.08 11.78 -3.17
C LYS A 310 33.53 10.73 -4.14
N GLY A 311 32.34 10.21 -3.87
CA GLY A 311 31.66 9.24 -4.72
C GLY A 311 30.84 9.90 -5.83
N SER A 312 29.51 9.85 -5.70
CA SER A 312 28.59 10.35 -6.73
C SER A 312 28.36 11.87 -6.67
N SER A 313 28.73 12.53 -5.56
CA SER A 313 28.37 13.91 -5.24
C SER A 313 26.86 14.20 -5.27
N ALA A 314 26.01 13.16 -5.16
CA ALA A 314 24.57 13.29 -5.23
C ALA A 314 23.90 12.38 -4.19
N PHE A 315 22.89 12.87 -3.48
CA PHE A 315 22.07 12.02 -2.62
C PHE A 315 20.85 11.49 -3.39
N VAL A 316 20.71 10.18 -3.55
CA VAL A 316 19.62 9.55 -4.33
C VAL A 316 18.36 9.43 -3.46
N HIS A 317 17.79 10.57 -3.13
CA HIS A 317 16.54 10.70 -2.40
C HIS A 317 15.92 12.06 -2.72
N GLY A 318 14.64 12.06 -3.12
CA GLY A 318 13.93 13.30 -3.41
C GLY A 318 12.42 13.12 -3.28
N HIS A 319 11.72 14.16 -2.83
CA HIS A 319 10.26 14.21 -2.72
C HIS A 319 9.74 15.52 -3.30
N THR A 320 8.50 15.51 -3.81
CA THR A 320 7.89 16.68 -4.45
C THR A 320 7.91 17.92 -3.55
N TYR A 321 7.61 17.79 -2.26
CA TYR A 321 7.57 18.92 -1.31
C TYR A 321 8.79 18.99 -0.38
N GLN A 322 9.91 18.36 -0.74
CA GLN A 322 11.15 18.50 0.01
C GLN A 322 11.58 19.96 0.07
N GLY A 323 12.07 20.42 1.23
CA GLY A 323 12.52 21.81 1.40
C GLY A 323 11.43 22.85 1.15
N PHE A 324 10.15 22.52 1.42
CA PHE A 324 9.03 23.41 1.15
C PHE A 324 9.25 24.81 1.78
N PRO A 325 9.29 25.91 0.99
CA PRO A 325 9.75 27.21 1.48
C PRO A 325 8.97 27.74 2.67
N ALA A 326 7.63 27.58 2.68
CA ALA A 326 6.79 28.02 3.79
C ALA A 326 7.11 27.27 5.10
N GLY A 327 7.41 25.97 5.01
CA GLY A 327 7.87 25.19 6.16
C GLY A 327 9.23 25.68 6.68
N CYS A 328 10.14 26.01 5.76
CA CYS A 328 11.45 26.54 6.11
C CYS A 328 11.34 27.91 6.81
N ALA A 329 10.46 28.79 6.33
CA ALA A 329 10.19 30.08 6.96
C ALA A 329 9.62 29.93 8.37
N ALA A 330 8.66 29.02 8.56
CA ALA A 330 8.11 28.73 9.87
C ALA A 330 9.18 28.24 10.84
N ALA A 331 9.98 27.24 10.44
CA ALA A 331 11.03 26.68 11.29
C ALA A 331 12.12 27.71 11.62
N LEU A 332 12.59 28.47 10.64
CA LEU A 332 13.61 29.50 10.87
C LEU A 332 13.11 30.55 11.87
N GLU A 333 11.87 31.01 11.75
CA GLU A 333 11.31 32.00 12.67
C GLU A 333 11.08 31.42 14.07
N VAL A 334 10.61 30.16 14.19
CA VAL A 334 10.49 29.48 15.48
C VAL A 334 11.85 29.35 16.16
N GLN A 335 12.89 28.92 15.44
CA GLN A 335 14.23 28.78 16.01
C GLN A 335 14.84 30.14 16.40
N ARG A 336 14.57 31.20 15.63
CA ARG A 336 14.95 32.58 16.01
C ARG A 336 14.27 33.03 17.29
N ILE A 337 12.96 32.81 17.43
CA ILE A 337 12.23 33.12 18.67
C ILE A 337 12.87 32.40 19.86
N ILE A 338 13.15 31.10 19.72
CA ILE A 338 13.78 30.30 20.79
C ILE A 338 15.14 30.88 21.19
N GLN A 339 15.94 31.32 20.22
CA GLN A 339 17.26 31.92 20.45
C GLN A 339 17.16 33.34 21.06
N GLU A 340 16.37 34.22 20.46
CA GLU A 340 16.21 35.63 20.83
C GLU A 340 15.59 35.80 22.22
N GLU A 341 14.59 34.98 22.55
CA GLU A 341 13.91 35.00 23.85
C GLU A 341 14.60 34.10 24.89
N ASN A 342 15.75 33.49 24.54
CA ASN A 342 16.53 32.60 25.41
C ASN A 342 15.68 31.47 26.04
N LEU A 343 14.75 30.91 25.26
CA LEU A 343 13.77 29.96 25.78
C LEU A 343 14.40 28.65 26.28
N LEU A 344 15.57 28.27 25.78
CA LEU A 344 16.29 27.08 26.26
C LEU A 344 16.72 27.20 27.73
N ALA A 345 17.02 28.42 28.21
CA ALA A 345 17.27 28.65 29.63
C ALA A 345 16.02 28.36 30.45
N ASN A 346 14.86 28.85 30.00
CA ASN A 346 13.58 28.56 30.64
C ASN A 346 13.22 27.07 30.60
N VAL A 347 13.52 26.36 29.50
CA VAL A 347 13.31 24.90 29.43
C VAL A 347 14.08 24.16 30.52
N ARG A 348 15.32 24.58 30.81
CA ARG A 348 16.13 23.97 31.87
C ARG A 348 15.56 24.30 33.25
N GLU A 349 15.30 25.58 33.52
CA GLU A 349 14.81 26.04 34.82
C GLU A 349 13.42 25.48 35.15
N MET A 350 12.45 25.63 34.24
CA MET A 350 11.10 25.10 34.42
C MET A 350 11.08 23.57 34.36
N GLY A 351 12.01 22.95 33.63
CA GLY A 351 12.20 21.51 33.61
C GLY A 351 12.65 20.94 34.96
N GLU A 352 13.59 21.61 35.62
CA GLU A 352 14.02 21.28 36.99
C GLU A 352 12.88 21.47 37.99
N LEU A 353 12.14 22.57 37.88
CA LEU A 353 10.94 22.82 38.70
C LEU A 353 9.90 21.72 38.51
N LEU A 354 9.55 21.40 37.26
CA LEU A 354 8.57 20.37 36.92
C LEU A 354 9.01 19.01 37.45
N SER A 355 10.28 18.65 37.27
CA SER A 355 10.86 17.42 37.83
C SER A 355 10.65 17.32 39.32
N ARG A 356 11.10 18.33 40.07
CA ARG A 356 11.05 18.36 41.52
C ARG A 356 9.61 18.27 42.02
N ARG A 357 8.70 19.07 41.46
CA ARG A 357 7.29 19.09 41.86
C ARG A 357 6.56 17.79 41.55
N LEU A 358 6.82 17.16 40.40
CA LEU A 358 6.24 15.85 40.08
C LEU A 358 6.68 14.79 41.10
N HIS A 359 7.96 14.74 41.46
CA HIS A 359 8.46 13.80 42.47
C HIS A 359 7.87 14.07 43.85
N GLU A 360 7.86 15.33 44.30
CA GLU A 360 7.26 15.72 45.59
C GLU A 360 5.76 15.35 45.66
N ARG A 361 5.00 15.57 44.58
CA ARG A 361 3.54 15.41 44.57
C ARG A 361 3.08 13.96 44.36
N LEU A 362 3.81 13.19 43.56
CA LEU A 362 3.36 11.89 43.04
C LEU A 362 4.32 10.73 43.37
N GLY A 363 5.54 11.03 43.79
CA GLY A 363 6.62 10.05 43.97
C GLY A 363 6.27 8.93 44.94
N ASP A 364 5.62 9.23 46.07
CA ASP A 364 5.26 8.24 47.09
C ASP A 364 3.95 7.49 46.81
N HIS A 365 3.22 7.86 45.76
CA HIS A 365 1.91 7.25 45.54
C HIS A 365 2.04 5.80 45.04
N PRO A 366 1.29 4.84 45.60
CA PRO A 366 1.42 3.40 45.32
C PRO A 366 1.23 2.96 43.87
N ASN A 367 0.61 3.78 43.01
CA ASN A 367 0.37 3.42 41.60
C ASN A 367 1.26 4.16 40.59
N VAL A 368 2.30 4.86 41.05
CA VAL A 368 3.25 5.56 40.19
C VAL A 368 4.55 4.81 40.35
N GLY A 369 4.93 4.15 39.25
CA GLY A 369 6.14 3.34 39.21
C GLY A 369 7.35 4.22 39.00
N ASN A 370 7.28 5.14 38.03
CA ASN A 370 8.42 5.95 37.67
C ASN A 370 8.03 7.31 37.07
N ILE A 371 8.77 8.35 37.47
CA ILE A 371 8.72 9.71 36.94
C ILE A 371 10.09 9.98 36.35
N ARG A 372 10.15 10.38 35.09
CA ARG A 372 11.40 10.44 34.32
C ARG A 372 11.32 11.41 33.16
N GLY A 373 12.46 11.98 32.77
CA GLY A 373 12.51 12.98 31.71
C GLY A 373 13.73 13.88 31.82
N ARG A 374 13.83 14.84 30.89
CA ARG A 374 14.80 15.95 30.91
C ARG A 374 14.17 17.19 30.29
N GLY A 375 14.60 18.38 30.70
CA GLY A 375 14.01 19.65 30.23
C GLY A 375 12.51 19.69 30.46
N LEU A 376 11.73 20.06 29.44
CA LEU A 376 10.26 20.06 29.48
C LEU A 376 9.70 18.83 28.74
N PHE A 377 10.25 17.65 29.00
CA PHE A 377 9.82 16.38 28.42
C PHE A 377 9.80 15.27 29.46
N TRP A 378 8.66 15.15 30.15
CA TRP A 378 8.51 14.29 31.32
C TRP A 378 7.42 13.23 31.11
N GLY A 379 7.71 12.01 31.53
CA GLY A 379 6.79 10.89 31.53
C GLY A 379 6.50 10.41 32.94
N ILE A 380 5.26 9.96 33.15
CA ILE A 380 4.81 9.34 34.40
C ILE A 380 4.23 7.98 34.04
N GLU A 381 4.87 6.92 34.54
CA GLU A 381 4.43 5.54 34.32
C GLU A 381 3.66 5.01 35.53
N PHE A 382 2.52 4.37 35.24
CA PHE A 382 1.62 3.84 36.25
C PHE A 382 1.75 2.33 36.41
N VAL A 383 1.65 1.87 37.65
CA VAL A 383 1.75 0.45 38.03
C VAL A 383 0.62 0.08 39.00
N ALA A 384 0.13 -1.16 38.90
CA ALA A 384 -0.82 -1.69 39.87
C ALA A 384 -0.15 -1.93 41.23
N ASP A 385 1.11 -2.36 41.20
CA ASP A 385 1.95 -2.60 42.37
C ASP A 385 3.35 -1.99 42.16
N LYS A 386 3.81 -1.19 43.14
CA LYS A 386 5.08 -0.45 43.06
C LYS A 386 6.30 -1.28 43.49
N GLU A 387 6.11 -2.31 44.30
CA GLU A 387 7.21 -3.18 44.73
C GLU A 387 7.54 -4.20 43.64
N THR A 388 6.52 -4.80 43.03
CA THR A 388 6.69 -5.81 41.98
C THR A 388 6.75 -5.22 40.57
N LEU A 389 6.51 -3.91 40.43
CA LEU A 389 6.44 -3.18 39.16
C LEU A 389 5.37 -3.71 38.19
N THR A 390 4.34 -4.38 38.73
CA THR A 390 3.25 -4.98 37.95
C THR A 390 2.46 -3.89 37.24
N ALA A 391 2.36 -3.97 35.91
CA ALA A 391 1.58 -3.02 35.12
C ALA A 391 0.06 -3.22 35.35
N PHE A 392 -0.73 -2.17 35.14
CA PHE A 392 -2.18 -2.32 35.08
C PHE A 392 -2.61 -3.20 33.91
N PRO A 393 -3.75 -3.94 34.04
CA PRO A 393 -4.35 -4.64 32.91
C PRO A 393 -4.69 -3.68 31.76
N GLU A 394 -4.50 -4.12 30.51
CA GLU A 394 -4.77 -3.32 29.31
C GLU A 394 -6.21 -2.77 29.27
N SER A 395 -7.17 -3.55 29.77
CA SER A 395 -8.60 -3.18 29.83
C SER A 395 -8.89 -1.95 30.68
N CYS A 396 -7.97 -1.52 31.54
CA CYS A 396 -8.13 -0.31 32.34
C CYS A 396 -7.97 0.96 31.52
N HIS A 397 -7.24 0.92 30.39
CA HIS A 397 -6.98 2.08 29.52
C HIS A 397 -6.54 3.34 30.30
N LEU A 398 -5.70 3.17 31.32
CA LEU A 398 -5.50 4.17 32.37
C LEU A 398 -4.94 5.50 31.82
N ALA A 399 -3.97 5.45 30.90
CA ALA A 399 -3.40 6.66 30.31
C ALA A 399 -4.47 7.48 29.54
N MET A 400 -5.33 6.80 28.78
CA MET A 400 -6.43 7.44 28.05
C MET A 400 -7.47 8.02 29.01
N GLU A 401 -7.86 7.29 30.05
CA GLU A 401 -8.80 7.77 31.07
C GLU A 401 -8.30 9.03 31.80
N ILE A 402 -7.00 9.09 32.12
CA ILE A 402 -6.39 10.28 32.71
C ILE A 402 -6.47 11.47 31.74
N CYS A 403 -6.15 11.25 30.46
CA CYS A 403 -6.24 12.29 29.44
C CYS A 403 -7.69 12.80 29.27
N GLU A 404 -8.67 11.91 29.11
CA GLU A 404 -10.08 12.28 28.94
C GLU A 404 -10.64 13.04 30.15
N ARG A 405 -10.24 12.65 31.36
CA ARG A 405 -10.60 13.38 32.57
C ARG A 405 -9.95 14.74 32.62
N GLY A 406 -8.66 14.84 32.29
CA GLY A 406 -7.96 16.12 32.22
C GLY A 406 -8.68 17.15 31.33
N LEU A 407 -9.30 16.69 30.24
CA LEU A 407 -10.07 17.55 29.32
C LEU A 407 -11.44 18.02 29.85
N LYS A 408 -11.90 17.55 31.01
CA LYS A 408 -13.13 18.04 31.64
C LYS A 408 -12.95 19.47 32.13
N GLU A 409 -14.04 20.26 32.09
CA GLU A 409 -14.04 21.69 32.44
C GLU A 409 -13.42 21.99 33.81
N GLN A 410 -13.62 21.09 34.79
CA GLN A 410 -13.07 21.21 36.14
C GLN A 410 -11.53 21.14 36.22
N TYR A 411 -10.86 20.58 35.20
CA TYR A 411 -9.41 20.43 35.17
C TYR A 411 -8.79 21.22 34.01
N GLY A 412 -9.36 21.10 32.80
CA GLY A 412 -8.91 21.86 31.63
C GLY A 412 -7.45 21.61 31.24
N LEU A 413 -6.90 20.41 31.44
CA LEU A 413 -5.51 20.05 31.12
C LEU A 413 -5.45 18.93 30.08
N ASN A 414 -4.72 19.17 29.00
CA ASN A 414 -4.37 18.16 28.01
C ASN A 414 -2.99 17.55 28.30
N VAL A 415 -2.90 16.22 28.34
CA VAL A 415 -1.64 15.45 28.47
C VAL A 415 -1.58 14.40 27.36
N TYR A 416 -0.39 13.92 27.00
CA TYR A 416 -0.27 12.94 25.93
C TYR A 416 -0.27 11.50 26.48
N PRO A 417 -1.25 10.65 26.13
CA PRO A 417 -1.33 9.27 26.61
C PRO A 417 -0.43 8.33 25.79
N GLY A 418 0.16 7.35 26.46
CA GLY A 418 0.95 6.29 25.85
C GLY A 418 0.86 4.96 26.62
N ALA A 419 1.24 3.87 25.95
CA ALA A 419 1.20 2.51 26.50
C ALA A 419 2.39 1.69 25.98
N GLY A 420 2.62 0.51 26.57
CA GLY A 420 3.67 -0.42 26.14
C GLY A 420 5.04 -0.22 26.80
N SER A 421 5.16 0.68 27.79
CA SER A 421 6.44 0.93 28.46
C SER A 421 7.00 -0.30 29.20
N ALA A 422 6.13 -1.20 29.68
CA ALA A 422 6.52 -2.39 30.42
C ALA A 422 7.04 -3.50 29.50
N ASN A 423 6.26 -3.91 28.51
CA ASN A 423 6.56 -5.06 27.64
C ASN A 423 6.16 -4.86 26.17
N GLY A 424 5.91 -3.61 25.74
CA GLY A 424 5.45 -3.27 24.40
C GLY A 424 3.94 -3.34 24.19
N ILE A 425 3.19 -3.87 25.15
CA ILE A 425 1.71 -3.88 25.19
C ILE A 425 1.22 -3.16 26.46
N LEU A 426 1.62 -3.65 27.63
CA LEU A 426 1.29 -3.09 28.94
C LEU A 426 2.25 -1.98 29.36
N GLY A 427 1.82 -1.16 30.32
CA GLY A 427 2.61 -0.06 30.89
C GLY A 427 2.10 1.30 30.42
N ASP A 428 0.93 1.69 30.93
CA ASP A 428 0.33 3.00 30.76
C ASP A 428 1.23 4.10 31.29
N HIS A 429 1.39 5.16 30.50
CA HIS A 429 2.10 6.34 30.89
C HIS A 429 1.46 7.59 30.27
N ILE A 430 1.66 8.74 30.91
CA ILE A 430 1.35 10.05 30.32
C ILE A 430 2.63 10.85 30.11
N ILE A 431 2.62 11.73 29.12
CA ILE A 431 3.69 12.66 28.82
C ILE A 431 3.21 14.10 29.04
N ILE A 432 4.04 14.86 29.74
CA ILE A 432 3.90 16.29 30.02
C ILE A 432 5.05 16.99 29.30
N SER A 433 4.69 17.85 28.35
CA SER A 433 5.62 18.62 27.53
C SER A 433 5.04 19.98 27.14
N PRO A 434 4.87 20.89 28.11
CA PRO A 434 4.33 22.23 27.88
C PRO A 434 5.25 23.05 26.97
N ALA A 435 4.78 24.21 26.48
CA ALA A 435 5.58 25.12 25.69
C ALA A 435 6.81 25.65 26.46
N PHE A 436 7.85 26.05 25.74
CA PHE A 436 9.14 26.50 26.29
C PHE A 436 9.04 27.83 27.03
N ASN A 437 7.96 28.59 26.83
CA ASN A 437 7.63 29.82 27.54
C ASN A 437 6.64 29.59 28.70
N VAL A 438 6.50 28.34 29.17
CA VAL A 438 5.72 28.02 30.38
C VAL A 438 6.28 28.76 31.60
N ARG A 439 5.39 29.25 32.47
CA ARG A 439 5.77 29.94 33.71
C ARG A 439 5.75 29.01 34.91
N SER A 440 6.42 29.43 35.99
CA SER A 440 6.44 28.72 37.28
C SER A 440 5.04 28.39 37.78
N GLU A 441 4.11 29.35 37.77
CA GLU A 441 2.73 29.13 38.24
C GLU A 441 1.98 28.09 37.40
N GLU A 442 2.27 28.04 36.10
CA GLU A 442 1.66 27.06 35.18
C GLU A 442 2.23 25.67 35.42
N VAL A 443 3.54 25.55 35.66
CA VAL A 443 4.17 24.27 36.05
C VAL A 443 3.53 23.73 37.32
N GLU A 444 3.38 24.58 38.34
CA GLU A 444 2.75 24.21 39.60
C GLU A 444 1.30 23.74 39.40
N TRP A 445 0.54 24.49 38.61
CA TRP A 445 -0.84 24.14 38.29
C TRP A 445 -0.95 22.82 37.50
N ILE A 446 -0.05 22.55 36.55
CA ILE A 446 0.00 21.28 35.82
C ILE A 446 0.19 20.12 36.81
N VAL A 447 1.17 20.23 37.71
CA VAL A 447 1.48 19.16 38.69
C VAL A 447 0.30 18.89 39.62
N GLU A 448 -0.31 19.93 40.17
CA GLU A 448 -1.48 19.75 41.06
C GLU A 448 -2.67 19.16 40.32
N THR A 449 -2.92 19.59 39.08
CA THR A 449 -4.03 19.08 38.25
C THR A 449 -3.84 17.59 37.92
N VAL A 450 -2.62 17.17 37.57
CA VAL A 450 -2.28 15.74 37.36
C VAL A 450 -2.45 14.94 38.65
N GLY A 451 -2.12 15.51 39.81
CA GLY A 451 -2.38 14.89 41.11
C GLY A 451 -3.87 14.61 41.39
N HIS A 452 -4.75 15.52 40.97
CA HIS A 452 -6.19 15.38 41.19
C HIS A 452 -6.87 14.40 40.23
N THR A 453 -6.53 14.42 38.94
CA THR A 453 -7.18 13.57 37.92
C THR A 453 -7.00 12.07 38.19
N ARG A 454 -5.91 11.70 38.86
CA ARG A 454 -5.55 10.32 39.22
C ARG A 454 -6.34 9.73 40.39
N SER A 455 -6.62 10.52 41.44
CA SER A 455 -7.20 10.03 42.70
C SER A 455 -8.54 9.30 42.53
N MET A 456 -9.21 9.48 41.37
CA MET A 456 -10.50 8.87 41.06
C MET A 456 -10.45 7.79 39.95
N ALA A 457 -9.32 7.60 39.26
CA ALA A 457 -9.21 6.56 38.21
C ALA A 457 -9.04 5.17 38.83
N VAL A 458 -8.30 5.10 39.95
CA VAL A 458 -8.08 3.86 40.73
C VAL A 458 -9.36 3.41 41.45
N GLY A 459 -10.25 4.33 41.83
CA GLY A 459 -11.52 4.00 42.51
C GLY A 459 -12.54 3.20 41.68
N LEU A 460 -12.40 3.16 40.34
CA LEU A 460 -13.30 2.41 39.45
C LEU A 460 -12.86 0.97 39.16
N ALA A 461 -11.60 0.61 39.46
CA ALA A 461 -11.10 -0.74 39.23
C ALA A 461 -11.65 -1.78 40.24
N ASN A 462 -12.22 -1.33 41.37
CA ASN A 462 -12.57 -2.18 42.52
C ASN A 462 -14.07 -2.42 42.78
N GLY A 463 -15.01 -2.10 41.88
CA GLY A 463 -16.41 -2.51 42.12
C GLY A 463 -17.46 -2.17 41.06
N ARG A 464 -18.15 -3.18 40.53
CA ARG A 464 -19.50 -3.09 39.94
C ARG A 464 -20.24 -4.43 40.14
N PRO A 465 -21.34 -4.45 40.91
CA PRO A 465 -22.67 -4.54 40.28
C PRO A 465 -23.75 -3.82 41.10
N ALA A 466 -24.11 -2.58 40.75
CA ALA A 466 -25.28 -1.90 41.35
C ALA A 466 -25.91 -0.80 40.46
N ALA A 467 -25.35 -0.50 39.28
CA ALA A 467 -25.69 0.71 38.52
C ALA A 467 -26.82 0.54 37.48
N ASP A 468 -27.58 -0.56 37.52
CA ASP A 468 -28.67 -0.83 36.55
C ASP A 468 -30.08 -0.53 37.10
N GLU A 469 -30.24 -0.33 38.42
CA GLU A 469 -31.56 -0.01 39.01
C GLU A 469 -31.79 1.50 39.19
N GLU A 470 -30.75 2.28 39.46
CA GLU A 470 -30.87 3.72 39.74
C GLU A 470 -31.16 4.55 38.45
N ALA A 471 -30.63 4.09 37.30
CA ALA A 471 -30.84 4.75 36.01
C ALA A 471 -32.29 4.64 35.47
N ARG A 472 -33.10 3.69 35.97
CA ARG A 472 -34.53 3.58 35.62
C ARG A 472 -35.41 4.51 36.44
N ALA A 473 -34.99 4.90 37.65
CA ALA A 473 -35.79 5.74 38.54
C ALA A 473 -35.66 7.26 38.25
N GLU A 474 -34.52 7.72 37.72
CA GLU A 474 -34.30 9.15 37.44
C GLU A 474 -34.99 9.64 36.15
N VAL A 475 -35.24 8.76 35.19
CA VAL A 475 -35.88 9.11 33.91
C VAL A 475 -37.35 9.53 34.08
N ASP A 476 -38.06 8.92 35.03
CA ASP A 476 -39.46 9.26 35.32
C ASP A 476 -39.60 10.59 36.10
N VAL A 477 -38.58 11.00 36.85
CA VAL A 477 -38.58 12.27 37.60
C VAL A 477 -38.23 13.47 36.69
N LEU A 478 -37.45 13.26 35.64
CA LEU A 478 -37.05 14.30 34.68
C LEU A 478 -38.19 14.73 33.74
N ASN A 479 -39.08 13.80 33.35
CA ASN A 479 -40.24 14.14 32.53
C ASN A 479 -41.26 15.04 33.25
N SER A 480 -41.34 14.98 34.58
CA SER A 480 -42.22 15.85 35.40
C SER A 480 -41.74 17.31 35.49
N ARG A 481 -40.44 17.57 35.31
CA ARG A 481 -39.86 18.93 35.40
C ARG A 481 -39.90 19.70 34.07
N LEU A 482 -40.01 19.01 32.94
CA LEU A 482 -40.08 19.64 31.61
C LEU A 482 -41.40 20.41 31.40
N GLU A 483 -42.51 19.93 31.96
CA GLU A 483 -43.82 20.61 31.90
C GLU A 483 -43.87 21.93 32.69
N LYS A 484 -43.17 22.01 33.83
CA LYS A 484 -43.12 23.25 34.64
C LYS A 484 -42.27 24.35 34.01
N THR A 485 -41.27 23.98 33.22
CA THR A 485 -40.35 24.95 32.58
C THR A 485 -41.01 25.64 31.39
N THR A 486 -41.93 24.94 30.70
CA THR A 486 -42.70 25.46 29.56
C THR A 486 -43.67 26.58 29.97
N GLN A 487 -44.18 26.59 31.21
CA GLN A 487 -45.04 27.66 31.73
C GLN A 487 -44.27 28.93 32.15
N LEU A 488 -42.98 28.82 32.50
CA LEU A 488 -42.16 29.95 32.92
C LEU A 488 -41.74 30.82 31.72
N THR A 489 -41.45 30.18 30.58
CA THR A 489 -41.06 30.85 29.33
C THR A 489 -42.17 31.77 28.79
N LYS A 490 -43.45 31.39 28.96
CA LYS A 490 -44.60 32.24 28.61
C LYS A 490 -44.73 33.50 29.48
N LYS A 491 -44.24 33.49 30.73
CA LYS A 491 -44.29 34.64 31.63
C LYS A 491 -43.14 35.63 31.37
N ILE A 492 -41.97 35.16 30.94
CA ILE A 492 -40.81 36.01 30.60
C ILE A 492 -41.07 36.82 29.32
N GLN A 493 -41.75 36.21 28.35
CA GLN A 493 -42.11 36.87 27.08
C GLN A 493 -43.07 38.06 27.27
N ALA A 494 -43.88 38.06 28.34
CA ALA A 494 -44.76 39.18 28.71
C ALA A 494 -44.05 40.31 29.48
N CYS A 495 -42.86 40.07 30.04
CA CYS A 495 -42.07 41.09 30.73
C CYS A 495 -41.14 41.88 29.80
N LEU A 496 -40.64 41.28 28.71
CA LEU A 496 -39.81 41.99 27.73
C LEU A 496 -40.58 43.09 26.97
N GLY A 497 -41.87 42.90 26.69
CA GLY A 497 -42.70 43.90 26.02
C GLY A 497 -42.94 45.19 26.84
N ARG A 498 -42.72 45.17 28.16
CA ARG A 498 -42.84 46.37 29.02
C ARG A 498 -41.54 47.19 29.10
N LEU A 499 -40.39 46.59 28.79
CA LEU A 499 -39.09 47.26 28.86
C LEU A 499 -38.79 48.10 27.60
N GLU A 500 -39.30 47.68 26.44
CA GLU A 500 -39.19 48.42 25.18
C GLU A 500 -39.98 49.74 25.18
N ALA A 501 -41.05 49.83 25.98
CA ALA A 501 -41.85 51.05 26.12
C ALA A 501 -41.12 52.14 26.93
N THR A 502 -40.23 51.77 27.84
CA THR A 502 -39.52 52.71 28.74
C THR A 502 -38.23 53.27 28.12
N GLY A 503 -37.63 52.55 27.17
CA GLY A 503 -36.42 52.98 26.45
C GLY A 503 -36.63 54.08 25.39
N LYS A 504 -37.88 54.52 25.19
CA LYS A 504 -38.26 55.60 24.26
C LYS A 504 -38.27 56.99 24.91
N SER A 505 -38.46 57.08 26.24
CA SER A 505 -38.58 58.37 26.95
C SER A 505 -37.24 58.99 27.37
N VAL A 506 -36.13 58.24 27.32
CA VAL A 506 -34.80 58.72 27.77
C VAL A 506 -33.95 59.24 26.61
N ARG A 507 -34.30 58.91 25.36
CA ARG A 507 -33.61 59.40 24.16
C ARG A 507 -34.01 60.83 23.75
N ASP A 508 -35.15 61.33 24.23
CA ASP A 508 -35.72 62.61 23.79
C ASP A 508 -35.25 63.84 24.58
N VAL A 509 -34.34 63.68 25.56
CA VAL A 509 -33.97 64.80 26.47
C VAL A 509 -32.48 65.22 26.37
N ALA A 510 -31.61 64.46 25.72
CA ALA A 510 -30.15 64.71 25.73
C ALA A 510 -29.56 65.16 24.37
N GLY A 511 -30.28 66.00 23.62
CA GLY A 511 -29.88 66.45 22.27
C GLY A 511 -29.58 67.95 22.06
N PRO A 512 -30.26 68.92 22.69
CA PRO A 512 -30.24 70.27 22.14
C PRO A 512 -29.16 71.14 22.78
N LEU A 513 -27.91 71.02 22.32
CA LEU A 513 -26.90 72.09 22.46
C LEU A 513 -25.72 72.06 21.46
N ASN A 514 -25.81 71.29 20.36
CA ASN A 514 -24.79 71.31 19.27
C ASN A 514 -25.40 71.24 17.86
N GLY A 515 -26.65 71.73 17.70
CA GLY A 515 -27.52 71.40 16.56
C GLY A 515 -27.42 72.29 15.31
N GLU A 516 -26.89 73.51 15.36
CA GLU A 516 -27.02 74.44 14.21
C GLU A 516 -25.84 74.36 13.23
N THR A 517 -24.60 74.15 13.70
CA THR A 517 -23.42 74.11 12.81
C THR A 517 -23.25 72.75 12.11
N ARG A 518 -23.71 71.65 12.74
CA ARG A 518 -23.64 70.31 12.18
C ARG A 518 -24.74 70.03 11.14
N LYS A 519 -25.87 70.73 11.21
CA LYS A 519 -27.01 70.58 10.28
C LYS A 519 -26.67 71.02 8.86
N LEU A 520 -25.95 72.13 8.68
CA LEU A 520 -25.56 72.62 7.35
C LEU A 520 -24.54 71.71 6.65
N GLN A 521 -23.59 71.17 7.41
CA GLN A 521 -22.54 70.28 6.87
C GLN A 521 -23.08 68.88 6.53
N ILE A 522 -24.05 68.39 7.31
CA ILE A 522 -24.76 67.14 7.04
C ILE A 522 -25.75 67.31 5.88
N LEU A 523 -26.42 68.48 5.76
CA LEU A 523 -27.36 68.74 4.66
C LEU A 523 -26.65 68.79 3.30
N GLY A 524 -25.47 69.43 3.22
CA GLY A 524 -24.66 69.45 1.99
C GLY A 524 -24.22 68.05 1.56
N ASN A 525 -23.62 67.28 2.49
CA ASN A 525 -23.18 65.92 2.20
C ASN A 525 -24.35 64.96 1.87
N ASN A 526 -25.53 65.19 2.46
CA ASN A 526 -26.73 64.43 2.15
C ASN A 526 -27.33 64.80 0.79
N ILE A 527 -27.28 66.07 0.38
CA ILE A 527 -27.73 66.50 -0.96
C ILE A 527 -26.84 65.87 -2.03
N ASP A 528 -25.52 65.90 -1.87
CA ASP A 528 -24.59 65.25 -2.81
C ASP A 528 -24.76 63.72 -2.84
N ALA A 529 -25.00 63.10 -1.68
CA ALA A 529 -25.31 61.66 -1.61
C ALA A 529 -26.66 61.31 -2.24
N VAL A 530 -27.68 62.18 -2.13
CA VAL A 530 -29.01 62.01 -2.74
C VAL A 530 -28.96 62.25 -4.24
N ILE A 531 -28.18 63.22 -4.73
CA ILE A 531 -27.94 63.45 -6.17
C ILE A 531 -27.20 62.25 -6.77
N ALA A 532 -26.14 61.75 -6.12
CA ALA A 532 -25.44 60.55 -6.54
C ALA A 532 -26.33 59.29 -6.50
N ALA A 533 -27.27 59.20 -5.55
CA ALA A 533 -28.26 58.14 -5.50
C ALA A 533 -29.32 58.27 -6.60
N LEU A 534 -29.74 59.49 -6.95
CA LEU A 534 -30.68 59.78 -8.05
C LEU A 534 -30.06 59.48 -9.42
N GLU A 535 -28.79 59.80 -9.66
CA GLU A 535 -28.09 59.44 -10.90
C GLU A 535 -27.93 57.92 -11.05
N ARG A 536 -27.60 57.21 -9.96
CA ARG A 536 -27.56 55.73 -9.94
C ARG A 536 -28.92 55.08 -10.22
N LEU A 537 -30.02 55.75 -9.91
CA LEU A 537 -31.38 55.28 -10.20
C LEU A 537 -31.83 55.57 -11.64
N ARG A 538 -31.25 56.58 -12.30
CA ARG A 538 -31.66 57.05 -13.64
C ARG A 538 -30.89 56.38 -14.79
N MET A 539 -29.58 56.14 -14.62
CA MET A 539 -28.72 55.53 -15.65
C MET A 539 -29.23 54.18 -16.21
N PRO A 540 -29.76 53.23 -15.42
CA PRO A 540 -30.19 51.93 -15.93
C PRO A 540 -31.45 51.96 -16.81
N ALA A 541 -32.25 53.03 -16.72
CA ALA A 541 -33.48 53.18 -17.51
C ALA A 541 -33.18 53.71 -18.93
N ASP A 542 -32.15 54.56 -19.08
CA ASP A 542 -31.78 55.16 -20.37
C ASP A 542 -31.01 54.19 -21.29
N SER A 543 -30.28 53.21 -20.73
CA SER A 543 -29.57 52.19 -21.52
C SER A 543 -30.45 51.03 -22.01
N LYS A 544 -31.73 50.99 -21.65
CA LYS A 544 -32.62 49.84 -21.93
C LYS A 544 -32.84 49.61 -23.43
N ASN A 545 -33.13 50.67 -24.17
CA ASN A 545 -33.55 50.57 -25.58
C ASN A 545 -32.41 50.06 -26.48
N ASP A 546 -31.18 50.52 -26.22
CA ASP A 546 -30.01 50.16 -27.02
C ASP A 546 -29.62 48.68 -26.82
N GLU A 547 -29.67 48.19 -25.57
CA GLU A 547 -29.33 46.80 -25.27
C GLU A 547 -30.45 45.83 -25.70
N GLU A 548 -31.71 46.24 -25.64
CA GLU A 548 -32.85 45.46 -26.13
C GLU A 548 -32.77 45.23 -27.65
N GLN A 549 -32.35 46.22 -28.42
CA GLN A 549 -32.16 46.05 -29.88
C GLN A 549 -31.09 45.00 -30.18
N ILE A 550 -29.95 45.03 -29.46
CA ILE A 550 -28.86 44.08 -29.66
C ILE A 550 -29.30 42.64 -29.32
N ILE A 551 -30.07 42.45 -28.24
CA ILE A 551 -30.61 41.12 -27.89
C ILE A 551 -31.62 40.63 -28.92
N ARG A 552 -32.48 41.50 -29.45
CA ARG A 552 -33.47 41.11 -30.47
C ARG A 552 -32.82 40.68 -31.79
N MET A 553 -31.64 41.23 -32.13
CA MET A 553 -30.88 40.83 -33.32
C MET A 553 -30.25 39.44 -33.20
N GLY A 554 -29.94 38.99 -31.98
CA GLY A 554 -29.29 37.70 -31.72
C GLY A 554 -27.77 37.70 -31.93
N PRO A 555 -27.06 36.69 -31.36
CA PRO A 555 -25.59 36.66 -31.31
C PRO A 555 -24.92 36.57 -32.70
N ASP A 556 -25.59 35.94 -33.66
CA ASP A 556 -25.03 35.74 -35.01
C ASP A 556 -25.05 37.02 -35.85
N LYS A 557 -26.06 37.89 -35.68
CA LYS A 557 -26.21 39.15 -36.45
C LYS A 557 -25.62 40.37 -35.74
N ALA A 558 -25.67 40.41 -34.41
CA ALA A 558 -25.10 41.49 -33.62
C ALA A 558 -23.58 41.39 -33.43
N GLY A 559 -23.01 40.20 -33.66
CA GLY A 559 -21.62 39.86 -33.36
C GLY A 559 -21.47 39.39 -31.92
N LEU A 560 -20.84 38.22 -31.72
CA LEU A 560 -20.76 37.53 -30.43
C LEU A 560 -20.19 38.42 -29.31
N SER A 561 -19.10 39.15 -29.57
CA SER A 561 -18.49 40.03 -28.57
C SER A 561 -19.42 41.18 -28.14
N ASN A 562 -20.11 41.80 -29.10
CA ASN A 562 -21.05 42.89 -28.83
C ASN A 562 -22.27 42.36 -28.06
N PHE A 563 -22.81 41.23 -28.49
CA PHE A 563 -23.94 40.56 -27.82
C PHE A 563 -23.61 40.18 -26.37
N LEU A 564 -22.45 39.57 -26.13
CA LEU A 564 -21.99 39.22 -24.77
C LEU A 564 -21.74 40.48 -23.91
N GLY A 565 -21.24 41.56 -24.51
CA GLY A 565 -21.08 42.86 -23.84
C GLY A 565 -22.42 43.43 -23.37
N SER A 566 -23.43 43.41 -24.23
CA SER A 566 -24.81 43.81 -23.90
C SER A 566 -25.41 42.98 -22.78
N MET A 567 -25.26 41.66 -22.85
CA MET A 567 -25.72 40.72 -21.85
C MET A 567 -25.06 40.94 -20.47
N LYS A 568 -23.76 41.23 -20.42
CA LYS A 568 -23.05 41.60 -19.17
C LYS A 568 -23.55 42.91 -18.58
N ARG A 569 -23.77 43.95 -19.40
CA ARG A 569 -24.28 45.25 -18.94
C ARG A 569 -25.70 45.13 -18.38
N LEU A 570 -26.56 44.33 -19.02
CA LEU A 570 -27.91 44.03 -18.53
C LEU A 570 -27.91 43.25 -17.21
N THR A 571 -27.01 42.28 -17.06
CA THR A 571 -26.85 41.52 -15.80
C THR A 571 -26.41 42.44 -14.65
N LYS A 572 -25.46 43.34 -14.91
CA LYS A 572 -25.01 44.34 -13.93
C LYS A 572 -26.15 45.29 -13.52
N ALA A 573 -26.86 45.85 -14.50
CA ALA A 573 -28.01 46.72 -14.26
C ALA A 573 -29.12 46.02 -13.45
N LEU A 574 -29.40 44.75 -13.75
CA LEU A 574 -30.38 43.96 -12.99
C LEU A 574 -29.96 43.75 -11.53
N ASN A 575 -28.68 43.46 -11.27
CA ASN A 575 -28.17 43.28 -9.91
C ASN A 575 -28.22 44.58 -9.10
N GLU A 576 -27.87 45.71 -9.71
CA GLU A 576 -27.98 47.04 -9.10
C GLU A 576 -29.45 47.41 -8.80
N MET A 577 -30.37 47.07 -9.71
CA MET A 577 -31.81 47.26 -9.50
C MET A 577 -32.38 46.36 -8.40
N LYS A 578 -31.94 45.10 -8.29
CA LYS A 578 -32.36 44.19 -7.21
C LYS A 578 -31.85 44.66 -5.84
N ALA A 579 -30.62 45.20 -5.78
CA ALA A 579 -30.04 45.72 -4.56
C ALA A 579 -30.76 46.97 -4.02
N SER A 580 -31.38 47.77 -4.90
CA SER A 580 -32.12 48.99 -4.47
C SER A 580 -33.48 48.70 -3.82
N ASN A 581 -34.06 47.51 -4.04
CA ASN A 581 -35.31 47.03 -3.42
C ASN A 581 -36.52 47.99 -3.51
N LEU A 582 -36.54 48.87 -4.52
CA LEU A 582 -37.59 49.87 -4.72
C LEU A 582 -38.81 49.27 -5.44
N ARG A 583 -40.01 49.61 -4.97
CA ARG A 583 -41.25 49.14 -5.62
C ARG A 583 -41.44 49.69 -7.04
N SER A 584 -40.89 50.89 -7.31
CA SER A 584 -40.92 51.55 -8.63
C SER A 584 -40.05 50.87 -9.68
N THR A 585 -39.06 50.05 -9.30
CA THR A 585 -38.16 49.35 -10.24
C THR A 585 -38.60 47.91 -10.53
N GLN A 586 -39.64 47.39 -9.86
CA GLN A 586 -40.10 46.01 -10.01
C GLN A 586 -40.54 45.64 -11.44
N GLN A 587 -41.18 46.56 -12.18
CA GLN A 587 -41.54 46.33 -13.58
C GLN A 587 -40.29 46.19 -14.47
N ASN A 588 -39.31 47.09 -14.30
CA ASN A 588 -38.05 47.04 -15.05
C ASN A 588 -37.23 45.78 -14.72
N VAL A 589 -37.19 45.36 -13.46
CA VAL A 589 -36.56 44.11 -13.01
C VAL A 589 -37.17 42.89 -13.74
N ALA A 590 -38.50 42.81 -13.81
CA ALA A 590 -39.19 41.72 -14.49
C ALA A 590 -38.90 41.70 -16.01
N GLU A 591 -38.76 42.86 -16.61
CA GLU A 591 -38.50 43.01 -18.04
C GLU A 591 -37.03 42.69 -18.41
N PHE A 592 -36.07 43.15 -17.61
CA PHE A 592 -34.66 42.77 -17.74
C PHE A 592 -34.44 41.27 -17.52
N GLN A 593 -35.17 40.65 -16.57
CA GLN A 593 -35.17 39.19 -16.41
C GLN A 593 -35.69 38.46 -17.65
N ARG A 594 -36.74 38.97 -18.31
CA ARG A 594 -37.24 38.40 -19.58
C ARG A 594 -36.23 38.53 -20.71
N LEU A 595 -35.60 39.70 -20.85
CA LEU A 595 -34.57 39.94 -21.88
C LEU A 595 -33.34 39.05 -21.69
N LEU A 596 -32.84 38.93 -20.45
CA LEU A 596 -31.73 38.03 -20.13
C LEU A 596 -32.08 36.57 -20.38
N LYS A 597 -33.31 36.13 -20.05
CA LYS A 597 -33.78 34.79 -20.36
C LYS A 597 -33.81 34.52 -21.87
N LEU A 598 -34.33 35.47 -22.65
CA LEU A 598 -34.32 35.40 -24.12
C LEU A 598 -32.90 35.33 -24.68
N GLY A 599 -32.00 36.20 -24.22
CA GLY A 599 -30.61 36.23 -24.66
C GLY A 599 -29.83 34.97 -24.30
N ASN A 600 -30.03 34.40 -23.11
CA ASN A 600 -29.43 33.12 -22.72
C ASN A 600 -29.92 31.96 -23.61
N SER A 601 -31.22 31.88 -23.89
CA SER A 601 -31.76 30.88 -24.82
C SER A 601 -31.23 31.05 -26.25
N GLN A 602 -30.98 32.29 -26.71
CA GLN A 602 -30.36 32.52 -28.01
C GLN A 602 -28.88 32.09 -28.05
N LEU A 603 -28.13 32.26 -26.96
CA LEU A 603 -26.76 31.79 -26.83
C LEU A 603 -26.68 30.26 -26.83
N GLU A 604 -27.55 29.58 -26.08
CA GLU A 604 -27.65 28.11 -26.09
C GLU A 604 -27.97 27.57 -27.49
N ASN A 605 -28.93 28.19 -28.19
CA ASN A 605 -29.28 27.82 -29.56
C ASN A 605 -28.16 28.10 -30.58
N SER A 606 -27.40 29.20 -30.41
CA SER A 606 -26.26 29.51 -31.27
C SER A 606 -25.11 28.51 -31.03
N PHE A 607 -24.86 28.13 -29.76
CA PHE A 607 -23.89 27.09 -29.41
C PHE A 607 -24.24 25.73 -30.02
N ASP A 608 -25.50 25.28 -29.88
CA ASP A 608 -25.99 24.03 -30.50
C ASP A 608 -25.78 24.03 -32.02
N LYS A 609 -26.24 25.08 -32.71
CA LYS A 609 -26.09 25.22 -34.17
C LYS A 609 -24.63 25.20 -34.59
N LEU A 610 -23.78 25.93 -33.87
CA LEU A 610 -22.36 26.03 -34.18
C LEU A 610 -21.66 24.68 -34.04
N LEU A 611 -21.95 23.93 -32.97
CA LEU A 611 -21.37 22.61 -32.71
C LEU A 611 -21.86 21.55 -33.71
N ARG A 612 -23.15 21.58 -34.07
CA ARG A 612 -23.72 20.66 -35.09
C ARG A 612 -23.18 20.90 -36.48
N SER A 613 -22.82 22.15 -36.82
CA SER A 613 -22.32 22.49 -38.16
C SER A 613 -20.99 21.81 -38.53
N GLU A 614 -20.14 21.52 -37.55
CA GLU A 614 -18.84 20.85 -37.74
C GLU A 614 -18.82 19.39 -37.24
N THR A 615 -19.86 18.94 -36.53
CA THR A 615 -19.92 17.55 -36.06
C THR A 615 -20.54 16.67 -37.16
N PRO A 616 -19.76 15.83 -37.87
CA PRO A 616 -20.32 14.90 -38.83
C PRO A 616 -21.18 13.84 -38.11
N ARG A 617 -22.09 13.20 -38.84
CA ARG A 617 -22.96 12.15 -38.26
C ARG A 617 -22.14 10.96 -37.74
N ALA A 618 -21.16 10.52 -38.52
CA ALA A 618 -20.20 9.49 -38.16
C ALA A 618 -18.99 9.61 -39.09
N ILE A 619 -17.85 9.05 -38.69
CA ILE A 619 -16.68 8.84 -39.56
C ILE A 619 -16.34 7.36 -39.62
N GLU A 620 -15.52 6.95 -40.61
CA GLU A 620 -15.04 5.59 -40.73
C GLU A 620 -13.69 5.43 -39.98
N PRO A 621 -13.65 4.81 -38.79
CA PRO A 621 -12.45 4.82 -37.94
C PRO A 621 -11.26 4.08 -38.57
N LEU A 622 -11.54 3.03 -39.36
CA LEU A 622 -10.50 2.23 -40.00
C LEU A 622 -9.64 3.06 -40.97
N HIS A 623 -10.21 4.10 -41.60
CA HIS A 623 -9.45 5.02 -42.45
C HIS A 623 -8.30 5.69 -41.69
N PHE A 624 -8.54 6.05 -40.42
CA PHE A 624 -7.59 6.78 -39.59
C PHE A 624 -6.55 5.83 -38.99
N ILE A 625 -6.99 4.66 -38.50
CA ILE A 625 -6.11 3.65 -37.93
C ILE A 625 -5.14 3.11 -38.98
N THR A 626 -5.64 2.66 -40.14
CA THR A 626 -4.81 2.01 -41.17
C THR A 626 -3.83 2.98 -41.84
N LYS A 627 -4.18 4.28 -41.91
CA LYS A 627 -3.31 5.32 -42.47
C LYS A 627 -2.49 6.06 -41.41
N ASN A 628 -2.57 5.65 -40.15
CA ASN A 628 -1.93 6.30 -39.00
C ASN A 628 -2.17 7.83 -38.97
N LYS A 629 -3.42 8.24 -39.18
CA LYS A 629 -3.84 9.65 -39.16
C LYS A 629 -4.50 9.99 -37.83
N HIS A 630 -4.33 11.24 -37.40
CA HIS A 630 -5.04 11.78 -36.25
C HIS A 630 -6.54 11.86 -36.52
N PHE A 631 -7.34 11.57 -35.50
CA PHE A 631 -8.78 11.77 -35.53
C PHE A 631 -9.09 13.29 -35.54
N PRO A 632 -10.20 13.70 -36.18
CA PRO A 632 -10.49 15.13 -36.39
C PRO A 632 -10.88 15.84 -35.08
N VAL A 633 -10.28 17.01 -34.84
CA VAL A 633 -10.66 17.97 -33.80
C VAL A 633 -11.40 19.16 -34.40
N LEU A 634 -12.09 19.96 -33.58
CA LEU A 634 -12.78 21.17 -34.04
C LEU A 634 -11.78 22.25 -34.48
N SER A 635 -12.22 23.15 -35.36
CA SER A 635 -11.34 24.23 -35.85
C SER A 635 -11.09 25.33 -34.79
N GLN A 636 -9.96 26.03 -34.88
CA GLN A 636 -9.58 27.04 -33.87
C GLN A 636 -10.56 28.23 -33.78
N ASP A 637 -11.18 28.67 -34.89
CA ASP A 637 -12.23 29.71 -34.85
C ASP A 637 -13.43 29.25 -34.00
N LYS A 638 -13.79 27.96 -34.07
CA LYS A 638 -14.87 27.41 -33.28
C LYS A 638 -14.51 27.26 -31.81
N PHE A 639 -13.27 26.85 -31.49
CA PHE A 639 -12.79 26.85 -30.10
C PHE A 639 -12.96 28.23 -29.46
N ALA A 640 -12.51 29.29 -30.15
CA ALA A 640 -12.64 30.65 -29.65
C ALA A 640 -14.12 31.06 -29.42
N ARG A 641 -15.01 30.77 -30.37
CA ARG A 641 -16.44 31.13 -30.25
C ARG A 641 -17.18 30.32 -29.19
N LEU A 642 -16.99 29.00 -29.17
CA LEU A 642 -17.63 28.10 -28.20
C LEU A 642 -17.11 28.37 -26.78
N GLY A 643 -15.80 28.61 -26.63
CA GLY A 643 -15.19 28.98 -25.35
C GLY A 643 -15.70 30.31 -24.80
N LEU A 644 -15.88 31.33 -25.64
CA LEU A 644 -16.48 32.62 -25.24
C LEU A 644 -17.93 32.48 -24.76
N MET A 645 -18.73 31.65 -25.44
CA MET A 645 -20.11 31.36 -25.04
C MET A 645 -20.15 30.62 -23.70
N ASN A 646 -19.31 29.59 -23.53
CA ASN A 646 -19.22 28.80 -22.30
C ASN A 646 -18.77 29.66 -21.11
N SER A 647 -17.72 30.47 -21.27
CA SER A 647 -17.23 31.38 -20.22
C SER A 647 -18.31 32.32 -19.68
N TYR A 648 -19.19 32.82 -20.56
CA TYR A 648 -20.31 33.67 -20.16
C TYR A 648 -21.38 32.89 -19.39
N VAL A 649 -21.83 31.73 -19.91
CA VAL A 649 -22.91 30.95 -19.30
C VAL A 649 -22.49 30.34 -17.97
N SER A 650 -21.27 29.81 -17.85
CA SER A 650 -20.74 29.28 -16.59
C SER A 650 -20.65 30.36 -15.51
N GLY A 651 -20.29 31.59 -15.89
CA GLY A 651 -20.27 32.74 -14.96
C GLY A 651 -21.65 33.09 -14.38
N ILE A 652 -22.73 32.94 -15.16
CA ILE A 652 -24.11 33.15 -14.67
C ILE A 652 -24.57 31.97 -13.80
N HIS A 653 -24.23 30.75 -14.21
CA HIS A 653 -24.65 29.53 -13.51
C HIS A 653 -24.06 29.47 -12.10
N GLN A 654 -22.77 29.83 -11.93
CA GLN A 654 -22.12 29.93 -10.63
C GLN A 654 -22.77 31.00 -9.72
N GLN A 655 -23.19 32.15 -10.27
CA GLN A 655 -23.90 33.19 -9.50
C GLN A 655 -25.30 32.76 -9.03
N SER A 656 -25.88 31.74 -9.68
CA SER A 656 -27.21 31.22 -9.35
C SER A 656 -27.17 30.04 -8.37
N GLY A 657 -25.99 29.69 -7.85
CA GLY A 657 -25.81 28.56 -6.91
C GLY A 657 -25.89 27.17 -7.55
N GLY A 658 -25.81 27.08 -8.89
CA GLY A 658 -25.80 25.81 -9.62
C GLY A 658 -24.43 25.14 -9.57
N ALA A 659 -24.40 23.81 -9.51
CA ALA A 659 -23.15 23.06 -9.58
C ALA A 659 -22.52 23.23 -10.98
N PRO A 660 -21.18 23.41 -11.11
CA PRO A 660 -20.51 23.62 -12.40
C PRO A 660 -20.88 22.58 -13.48
N GLN A 661 -21.10 21.34 -13.05
CA GLN A 661 -21.42 20.17 -13.87
C GLN A 661 -22.83 20.20 -14.52
N GLU A 662 -23.68 21.17 -14.16
CA GLU A 662 -25.06 21.28 -14.69
C GLU A 662 -25.24 22.37 -15.76
N SER A 663 -24.15 23.00 -16.20
CA SER A 663 -24.19 24.03 -17.25
C SER A 663 -24.98 23.56 -18.48
N PRO A 664 -26.01 24.30 -18.93
CA PRO A 664 -26.83 23.92 -20.09
C PRO A 664 -26.00 23.66 -21.35
N VAL A 665 -24.92 24.43 -21.54
CA VAL A 665 -24.04 24.34 -22.69
C VAL A 665 -23.16 23.07 -22.66
N ALA A 666 -22.75 22.64 -21.46
CA ALA A 666 -22.04 21.39 -21.24
C ALA A 666 -22.93 20.17 -21.56
N LYS A 667 -24.23 20.24 -21.21
CA LYS A 667 -25.22 19.20 -21.55
C LYS A 667 -25.43 19.11 -23.07
N ILE A 668 -25.64 20.25 -23.73
CA ILE A 668 -25.77 20.31 -25.20
C ILE A 668 -24.53 19.73 -25.89
N TYR A 669 -23.34 20.06 -25.40
CA TYR A 669 -22.08 19.53 -25.92
C TYR A 669 -22.03 18.00 -25.80
N ALA A 670 -22.27 17.47 -24.60
CA ALA A 670 -22.23 16.04 -24.34
C ALA A 670 -23.30 15.28 -25.17
N GLU A 671 -24.50 15.82 -25.33
CA GLU A 671 -25.57 15.21 -26.14
C GLU A 671 -25.19 15.08 -27.62
N ILE A 672 -24.64 16.14 -28.23
CA ILE A 672 -24.25 16.13 -29.64
C ILE A 672 -23.04 15.21 -29.87
N ARG A 673 -21.99 15.39 -29.05
CA ARG A 673 -20.71 14.69 -29.24
C ARG A 673 -20.80 13.22 -28.87
N SER A 674 -21.59 12.84 -27.87
CA SER A 674 -21.78 11.43 -27.51
C SER A 674 -22.46 10.63 -28.63
N GLN A 675 -23.42 11.21 -29.35
CA GLN A 675 -24.05 10.59 -30.52
C GLN A 675 -23.04 10.36 -31.65
N TYR A 676 -22.16 11.33 -31.90
CA TYR A 676 -21.08 11.23 -32.88
C TYR A 676 -20.10 10.09 -32.55
N LEU A 677 -19.63 10.03 -31.30
CA LEU A 677 -18.72 8.97 -30.84
C LEU A 677 -19.37 7.59 -30.97
N SER A 678 -20.60 7.44 -30.48
CA SER A 678 -21.31 6.16 -30.53
C SER A 678 -21.61 5.70 -31.96
N SER A 679 -22.04 6.61 -32.84
CA SER A 679 -22.36 6.28 -34.24
C SER A 679 -21.13 5.89 -35.05
N THR A 680 -19.97 6.46 -34.70
CA THR A 680 -18.69 6.17 -35.34
C THR A 680 -18.15 4.78 -34.96
N LEU A 681 -18.43 4.32 -33.74
CA LEU A 681 -17.87 3.09 -33.17
C LEU A 681 -18.71 1.83 -33.39
N VAL A 682 -20.02 1.97 -33.67
CA VAL A 682 -20.98 0.85 -33.72
C VAL A 682 -20.63 -0.26 -34.72
N ASN A 683 -20.01 0.08 -35.85
CA ASN A 683 -19.61 -0.91 -36.86
C ASN A 683 -18.48 -1.80 -36.34
N LEU A 684 -17.51 -1.24 -35.61
CA LEU A 684 -16.40 -1.99 -35.02
C LEU A 684 -16.85 -2.84 -33.83
N ALA A 685 -17.82 -2.36 -33.05
CA ALA A 685 -18.47 -3.16 -32.02
C ALA A 685 -19.11 -4.43 -32.61
N THR A 686 -19.86 -4.28 -33.71
CA THR A 686 -20.49 -5.38 -34.43
C THR A 686 -19.47 -6.32 -35.10
N ALA A 687 -18.40 -5.77 -35.68
CA ALA A 687 -17.30 -6.54 -36.25
C ALA A 687 -16.60 -7.40 -35.17
N SER A 688 -16.42 -6.87 -33.96
CA SER A 688 -15.81 -7.59 -32.84
C SER A 688 -16.63 -8.83 -32.44
N THR A 689 -17.96 -8.72 -32.34
CA THR A 689 -18.81 -9.87 -31.96
C THR A 689 -18.95 -10.90 -33.07
N SER A 690 -19.02 -10.47 -34.34
CA SER A 690 -19.12 -11.37 -35.50
C SER A 690 -17.84 -12.17 -35.75
N THR A 691 -16.67 -11.54 -35.62
CA THR A 691 -15.36 -12.19 -35.81
C THR A 691 -15.00 -13.19 -34.72
N ALA A 692 -15.69 -13.20 -33.58
CA ALA A 692 -15.53 -14.24 -32.57
C ALA A 692 -16.07 -15.60 -33.03
N LYS A 693 -17.06 -15.64 -33.93
CA LYS A 693 -17.67 -16.88 -34.41
C LYS A 693 -16.76 -17.55 -35.44
N LYS A 694 -16.09 -18.63 -35.04
CA LYS A 694 -15.19 -19.42 -35.90
C LYS A 694 -15.95 -20.30 -36.90
N LYS A 695 -15.34 -20.56 -38.07
CA LYS A 695 -15.86 -21.51 -39.07
C LYS A 695 -15.79 -22.97 -38.59
N ASN A 696 -14.81 -23.29 -37.76
CA ASN A 696 -14.66 -24.59 -37.10
C ASN A 696 -14.74 -24.36 -35.58
N ALA A 697 -15.69 -25.00 -34.91
CA ALA A 697 -15.94 -24.83 -33.47
C ALA A 697 -14.78 -25.35 -32.60
N ASP A 698 -14.08 -26.39 -33.08
CA ASP A 698 -12.99 -27.04 -32.34
C ASP A 698 -11.62 -26.38 -32.54
N ALA A 699 -11.51 -25.40 -33.43
CA ALA A 699 -10.24 -24.71 -33.69
C ALA A 699 -9.85 -23.82 -32.50
N ILE A 700 -8.61 -23.91 -32.04
CA ILE A 700 -8.06 -23.03 -30.99
C ILE A 700 -8.00 -21.59 -31.52
N TYR A 701 -8.40 -20.64 -30.67
CA TYR A 701 -8.32 -19.22 -30.97
C TYR A 701 -6.89 -18.77 -31.28
N ARG A 702 -6.73 -17.89 -32.28
CA ARG A 702 -5.43 -17.33 -32.67
C ARG A 702 -5.38 -15.83 -32.33
N PRO A 703 -4.28 -15.34 -31.74
CA PRO A 703 -4.12 -13.92 -31.42
C PRO A 703 -4.41 -13.01 -32.63
N GLY A 704 -5.09 -11.90 -32.41
CA GLY A 704 -5.35 -10.88 -33.44
C GLY A 704 -6.41 -11.25 -34.48
N SER A 705 -7.09 -12.40 -34.32
CA SER A 705 -8.17 -12.82 -35.23
C SER A 705 -9.51 -12.12 -34.95
N ASN A 706 -9.65 -11.42 -33.82
CA ASN A 706 -10.86 -10.71 -33.42
C ASN A 706 -10.75 -9.18 -33.63
N GLY A 707 -11.87 -8.54 -33.98
CA GLY A 707 -11.95 -7.10 -34.23
C GLY A 707 -11.79 -6.19 -32.99
N ILE A 708 -11.76 -6.74 -31.77
CA ILE A 708 -11.74 -5.96 -30.52
C ILE A 708 -10.52 -5.03 -30.40
N GLY A 709 -9.37 -5.43 -30.95
CA GLY A 709 -8.17 -4.58 -30.98
C GLY A 709 -8.36 -3.30 -31.79
N MET A 710 -8.95 -3.42 -32.99
CA MET A 710 -9.26 -2.26 -33.84
C MET A 710 -10.34 -1.38 -33.20
N TYR A 711 -11.31 -2.00 -32.51
CA TYR A 711 -12.32 -1.26 -31.76
C TYR A 711 -11.68 -0.43 -30.63
N ALA A 712 -10.81 -1.03 -29.82
CA ALA A 712 -10.10 -0.32 -28.74
C ALA A 712 -9.21 0.81 -29.26
N GLN A 713 -8.46 0.60 -30.35
CA GLN A 713 -7.64 1.64 -30.98
C GLN A 713 -8.49 2.81 -31.51
N ALA A 714 -9.65 2.53 -32.10
CA ALA A 714 -10.59 3.56 -32.53
C ALA A 714 -11.09 4.39 -31.33
N MET A 715 -11.46 3.70 -30.24
CA MET A 715 -11.91 4.36 -29.01
C MET A 715 -10.81 5.25 -28.41
N GLU A 716 -9.57 4.76 -28.33
CA GLU A 716 -8.43 5.52 -27.82
C GLU A 716 -8.28 6.84 -28.59
N GLY A 717 -8.12 6.78 -29.91
CA GLY A 717 -7.89 7.96 -30.74
C GLY A 717 -9.05 8.96 -30.72
N LEU A 718 -10.30 8.46 -30.73
CA LEU A 718 -11.50 9.32 -30.66
C LEU A 718 -11.63 10.01 -29.30
N PHE A 719 -11.43 9.27 -28.20
CA PHE A 719 -11.58 9.82 -26.86
C PHE A 719 -10.49 10.85 -26.54
N ILE A 720 -9.27 10.60 -27.01
CA ILE A 720 -8.18 11.57 -26.95
C ILE A 720 -8.52 12.87 -27.67
N SER A 721 -9.04 12.78 -28.89
CA SER A 721 -9.37 13.95 -29.69
C SER A 721 -10.56 14.71 -29.10
N GLU A 722 -11.49 13.98 -28.48
CA GLU A 722 -12.60 14.57 -27.75
C GLU A 722 -12.16 15.29 -26.47
N TYR A 723 -11.22 14.71 -25.72
CA TYR A 723 -10.64 15.35 -24.55
C TYR A 723 -9.94 16.65 -24.92
N GLU A 724 -9.22 16.68 -26.04
CA GLU A 724 -8.61 17.90 -26.57
C GLU A 724 -9.65 18.97 -26.93
N ASN A 725 -10.77 18.59 -27.56
CA ASN A 725 -11.87 19.53 -27.83
C ASN A 725 -12.43 20.13 -26.52
N ILE A 726 -12.61 19.29 -25.49
CA ILE A 726 -13.14 19.71 -24.19
C ILE A 726 -12.16 20.66 -23.50
N CYS A 727 -10.86 20.35 -23.48
CA CYS A 727 -9.83 21.20 -22.87
C CYS A 727 -9.77 22.61 -23.49
N ASN A 728 -10.09 22.74 -24.78
CA ASN A 728 -10.10 24.02 -25.49
C ASN A 728 -11.39 24.84 -25.31
N ILE A 729 -12.51 24.22 -24.91
CA ILE A 729 -13.83 24.87 -24.80
C ILE A 729 -14.22 25.14 -23.33
N PHE A 730 -13.85 24.22 -22.42
CA PHE A 730 -14.30 24.22 -21.04
C PHE A 730 -13.16 24.55 -20.07
N VAL A 731 -13.52 25.03 -18.88
CA VAL A 731 -12.55 25.28 -17.79
C VAL A 731 -12.15 23.97 -17.14
N ARG A 732 -10.98 23.95 -16.50
CA ARG A 732 -10.35 22.72 -15.96
C ARG A 732 -11.24 21.91 -15.01
N GLU A 733 -12.09 22.58 -14.23
CA GLU A 733 -13.03 21.95 -13.30
C GLU A 733 -14.10 21.12 -14.00
N ASP A 734 -14.44 21.47 -15.24
CA ASP A 734 -15.48 20.81 -16.03
C ASP A 734 -14.93 19.71 -16.95
N TRP A 735 -13.61 19.58 -17.11
CA TRP A 735 -13.00 18.64 -18.07
C TRP A 735 -13.42 17.20 -17.79
N GLY A 736 -13.26 16.72 -16.56
CA GLY A 736 -13.62 15.36 -16.17
C GLY A 736 -15.11 15.06 -16.35
N PRO A 737 -16.01 15.83 -15.70
CA PRO A 737 -17.46 15.60 -15.79
C PRO A 737 -18.02 15.63 -17.22
N VAL A 738 -17.62 16.62 -18.03
CA VAL A 738 -18.09 16.73 -19.43
C VAL A 738 -17.54 15.59 -20.28
N PHE A 739 -16.27 15.21 -20.08
CA PHE A 739 -15.67 14.09 -20.79
C PHE A 739 -16.33 12.75 -20.45
N GLN A 740 -16.59 12.50 -19.15
CA GLN A 740 -17.32 11.32 -18.70
C GLN A 740 -18.72 11.25 -19.32
N ALA A 741 -19.50 12.35 -19.27
CA ALA A 741 -20.83 12.40 -19.87
C ALA A 741 -20.81 12.17 -21.39
N THR A 742 -19.82 12.72 -22.08
CA THR A 742 -19.68 12.58 -23.54
C THR A 742 -19.30 11.16 -23.97
N CYS A 743 -18.41 10.50 -23.23
CA CYS A 743 -17.95 9.14 -23.54
C CYS A 743 -18.90 8.03 -23.07
N GLN A 744 -19.85 8.33 -22.17
CA GLN A 744 -20.68 7.34 -21.51
C GLN A 744 -21.45 6.41 -22.46
N PRO A 745 -22.13 6.88 -23.53
CA PRO A 745 -22.85 5.98 -24.43
C PRO A 745 -21.93 4.99 -25.17
N ALA A 746 -20.76 5.45 -25.61
CA ALA A 746 -19.77 4.57 -26.26
C ALA A 746 -19.19 3.53 -25.29
N LEU A 747 -18.97 3.91 -24.02
CA LEU A 747 -18.53 2.99 -22.97
C LEU A 747 -19.58 1.93 -22.63
N LEU A 748 -20.86 2.29 -22.66
CA LEU A 748 -21.97 1.34 -22.48
C LEU A 748 -22.03 0.32 -23.62
N GLU A 749 -21.83 0.77 -24.85
CA GLU A 749 -21.79 -0.12 -26.02
C GLU A 749 -20.58 -1.06 -25.96
N LEU A 750 -19.38 -0.56 -25.60
CA LEU A 750 -18.23 -1.42 -25.31
C LEU A 750 -18.56 -2.47 -24.25
N GLY A 751 -19.18 -2.07 -23.13
CA GLY A 751 -19.61 -2.99 -22.08
C GLY A 751 -20.60 -4.07 -22.58
N ARG A 752 -21.50 -3.72 -23.51
CA ARG A 752 -22.37 -4.69 -24.19
C ARG A 752 -21.56 -5.65 -25.07
N THR A 753 -20.69 -5.15 -25.94
CA THR A 753 -19.81 -5.96 -26.80
C THR A 753 -18.99 -6.96 -25.97
N LEU A 754 -18.36 -6.50 -24.88
CA LEU A 754 -17.58 -7.35 -23.99
C LEU A 754 -18.42 -8.44 -23.32
N ARG A 755 -19.67 -8.16 -22.94
CA ARG A 755 -20.59 -9.17 -22.40
C ARG A 755 -20.97 -10.22 -23.43
N GLU A 756 -21.24 -9.82 -24.67
CA GLU A 756 -21.56 -10.76 -25.75
C GLU A 756 -20.35 -11.67 -26.08
N LEU A 757 -19.15 -11.09 -26.17
CA LEU A 757 -17.90 -11.85 -26.32
C LEU A 757 -17.67 -12.80 -25.14
N ASN A 758 -17.90 -12.34 -23.91
CA ASN A 758 -17.79 -13.18 -22.71
C ASN A 758 -18.75 -14.37 -22.75
N GLY A 759 -19.98 -14.16 -23.22
CA GLY A 759 -20.97 -15.23 -23.40
C GLY A 759 -20.49 -16.29 -24.39
N HIS A 760 -19.89 -15.86 -25.51
CA HIS A 760 -19.31 -16.77 -26.49
C HIS A 760 -18.14 -17.59 -25.92
N ILE A 761 -17.24 -16.95 -25.16
CA ILE A 761 -16.08 -17.59 -24.54
C ILE A 761 -16.53 -18.63 -23.50
N LYS A 762 -17.51 -18.28 -22.66
CA LYS A 762 -18.07 -19.22 -21.67
C LYS A 762 -18.65 -20.49 -22.30
N ALA A 763 -19.24 -20.38 -23.50
CA ALA A 763 -19.77 -21.51 -24.22
C ALA A 763 -18.69 -22.42 -24.82
N HIS A 764 -17.47 -21.90 -25.06
CA HIS A 764 -16.37 -22.60 -25.73
C HIS A 764 -15.04 -22.47 -24.95
N MET A 765 -15.08 -22.70 -23.63
CA MET A 765 -13.95 -22.42 -22.73
C MET A 765 -12.63 -23.07 -23.16
N ASN A 766 -12.69 -24.30 -23.66
CA ASN A 766 -11.51 -25.08 -24.03
C ASN A 766 -10.77 -24.54 -25.27
N THR A 767 -11.44 -23.80 -26.14
CA THR A 767 -10.84 -23.28 -27.40
C THR A 767 -10.75 -21.77 -27.45
N ASP A 768 -11.65 -21.04 -26.77
CA ASP A 768 -11.77 -19.58 -26.85
C ASP A 768 -11.38 -18.83 -25.56
N CYS A 769 -10.90 -19.50 -24.51
CA CYS A 769 -10.37 -18.81 -23.32
C CYS A 769 -9.23 -17.82 -23.66
N TYR A 770 -8.45 -18.09 -24.70
CA TYR A 770 -7.38 -17.20 -25.17
C TYR A 770 -7.91 -15.84 -25.67
N LEU A 771 -9.12 -15.79 -26.24
CA LEU A 771 -9.77 -14.53 -26.59
C LEU A 771 -10.04 -13.70 -25.33
N ALA A 772 -10.34 -14.32 -24.18
CA ALA A 772 -10.47 -13.58 -22.92
C ALA A 772 -9.14 -12.97 -22.47
N TYR A 773 -8.01 -13.68 -22.66
CA TYR A 773 -6.67 -13.16 -22.34
C TYR A 773 -6.34 -11.95 -23.21
N GLU A 774 -6.59 -12.03 -24.51
CA GLU A 774 -6.38 -10.92 -25.44
C GLU A 774 -7.27 -9.72 -25.13
N ILE A 775 -8.56 -9.94 -24.83
CA ILE A 775 -9.47 -8.86 -24.41
C ILE A 775 -8.97 -8.19 -23.12
N VAL A 776 -8.51 -8.97 -22.13
CA VAL A 776 -7.95 -8.40 -20.88
C VAL A 776 -6.72 -7.54 -21.18
N GLU A 777 -5.82 -7.97 -22.05
CA GLU A 777 -4.65 -7.19 -22.44
C GLU A 777 -5.04 -5.89 -23.15
N ILE A 778 -5.87 -5.98 -24.19
CA ILE A 778 -6.26 -4.84 -25.05
C ILE A 778 -7.00 -3.78 -24.24
N ILE A 779 -8.02 -4.18 -23.46
CA ILE A 779 -8.85 -3.22 -22.73
C ILE A 779 -8.09 -2.64 -21.52
N SER A 780 -7.20 -3.42 -20.89
CA SER A 780 -6.32 -2.88 -19.84
C SER A 780 -5.32 -1.88 -20.43
N GLY A 781 -4.79 -2.15 -21.62
CA GLY A 781 -3.94 -1.22 -22.38
C GLY A 781 -4.67 0.07 -22.70
N LEU A 782 -5.86 -0.01 -23.29
CA LEU A 782 -6.74 1.14 -23.55
C LEU A 782 -6.98 1.96 -22.28
N SER A 783 -7.32 1.31 -21.18
CA SER A 783 -7.57 1.98 -19.90
C SER A 783 -6.34 2.71 -19.37
N ASN A 784 -5.15 2.11 -19.47
CA ASN A 784 -3.92 2.73 -19.00
C ASN A 784 -3.49 3.90 -19.89
N ASN A 785 -3.61 3.76 -21.21
CA ASN A 785 -3.27 4.82 -22.16
C ASN A 785 -4.18 6.03 -21.98
N LEU A 786 -5.50 5.82 -21.86
CA LEU A 786 -6.45 6.90 -21.60
C LEU A 786 -6.19 7.57 -20.26
N GLU A 787 -6.02 6.80 -19.17
CA GLU A 787 -5.68 7.36 -17.85
C GLU A 787 -4.43 8.23 -17.91
N SER A 788 -3.37 7.77 -18.57
CA SER A 788 -2.10 8.52 -18.65
C SER A 788 -2.22 9.86 -19.38
N ARG A 789 -3.22 10.00 -20.24
CA ARG A 789 -3.39 11.15 -21.12
C ARG A 789 -4.53 12.08 -20.74
N THR A 790 -5.61 11.54 -20.18
CA THR A 790 -6.82 12.30 -19.83
C THR A 790 -7.06 12.33 -18.32
N GLY A 791 -6.47 11.40 -17.55
CA GLY A 791 -6.72 11.24 -16.11
C GLY A 791 -8.10 10.70 -15.76
N GLU A 792 -8.85 10.20 -16.75
CA GLU A 792 -10.28 9.89 -16.63
C GLU A 792 -10.63 8.51 -17.22
N LEU A 793 -11.84 8.01 -16.93
CA LEU A 793 -12.47 6.80 -17.49
C LEU A 793 -11.91 5.43 -17.06
N LYS A 794 -10.81 5.37 -16.31
CA LYS A 794 -10.23 4.12 -15.80
C LYS A 794 -11.24 3.26 -15.03
N GLY A 795 -12.03 3.88 -14.15
CA GLY A 795 -13.07 3.19 -13.38
C GLY A 795 -14.13 2.52 -14.27
N SER A 796 -14.62 3.24 -15.28
CA SER A 796 -15.65 2.76 -16.22
C SER A 796 -15.14 1.62 -17.11
N LEU A 797 -13.91 1.72 -17.61
CA LEU A 797 -13.28 0.67 -18.42
C LEU A 797 -12.98 -0.59 -17.59
N ALA A 798 -12.48 -0.42 -16.36
CA ALA A 798 -12.26 -1.53 -15.44
C ALA A 798 -13.57 -2.26 -15.08
N ALA A 799 -14.66 -1.51 -14.86
CA ALA A 799 -15.97 -2.08 -14.60
C ALA A 799 -16.50 -2.92 -15.78
N SER A 800 -16.35 -2.41 -17.00
CA SER A 800 -16.74 -3.14 -18.23
C SER A 800 -15.89 -4.39 -18.49
N LEU A 801 -14.62 -4.37 -18.11
CA LEU A 801 -13.70 -5.50 -18.30
C LEU A 801 -13.88 -6.62 -17.26
N LYS A 802 -14.36 -6.29 -16.06
CA LYS A 802 -14.46 -7.22 -14.92
C LYS A 802 -15.09 -8.58 -15.26
N PRO A 803 -16.23 -8.66 -15.97
CA PRO A 803 -16.85 -9.95 -16.28
C PRO A 803 -15.99 -10.87 -17.16
N VAL A 804 -15.21 -10.31 -18.09
CA VAL A 804 -14.29 -11.08 -18.95
C VAL A 804 -13.08 -11.55 -18.15
N ARG A 805 -12.54 -10.67 -17.29
CA ARG A 805 -11.41 -11.00 -16.41
C ARG A 805 -11.75 -12.15 -15.45
N GLU A 806 -12.96 -12.19 -14.90
CA GLU A 806 -13.39 -13.31 -14.05
C GLU A 806 -13.54 -14.63 -14.84
N THR A 807 -14.04 -14.57 -16.07
CA THR A 807 -14.06 -15.75 -16.96
C THR A 807 -12.64 -16.25 -17.23
N ALA A 808 -11.71 -15.35 -17.52
CA ALA A 808 -10.30 -15.67 -17.77
C ALA A 808 -9.59 -16.26 -16.54
N LYS A 809 -10.00 -15.90 -15.31
CA LYS A 809 -9.53 -16.58 -14.09
C LYS A 809 -10.07 -18.00 -14.00
N SER A 810 -11.39 -18.15 -14.20
CA SER A 810 -12.06 -19.45 -14.09
C SER A 810 -11.59 -20.46 -15.15
N SER A 811 -11.13 -20.00 -16.32
CA SER A 811 -10.64 -20.86 -17.38
C SER A 811 -9.40 -21.66 -16.97
N LEU A 812 -8.53 -21.11 -16.11
CA LEU A 812 -7.32 -21.81 -15.66
C LEU A 812 -7.66 -23.09 -14.89
N ALA A 813 -8.63 -23.02 -13.97
CA ALA A 813 -9.10 -24.20 -13.24
C ALA A 813 -9.82 -25.20 -14.15
N GLU A 814 -10.67 -24.71 -15.07
CA GLU A 814 -11.41 -25.57 -16.00
C GLU A 814 -10.46 -26.32 -16.96
N LEU A 815 -9.41 -25.67 -17.47
CA LEU A 815 -8.43 -26.31 -18.36
C LEU A 815 -7.65 -27.44 -17.66
N LEU A 816 -7.32 -27.24 -16.38
CA LEU A 816 -6.67 -28.26 -15.55
C LEU A 816 -7.60 -29.46 -15.30
N GLU A 817 -8.86 -29.20 -14.95
CA GLU A 817 -9.86 -30.27 -14.78
C GLU A 817 -10.21 -30.97 -16.09
N ASP A 818 -10.22 -30.26 -17.22
CA ASP A 818 -10.38 -30.85 -18.55
C ASP A 818 -9.28 -31.88 -18.84
N THR A 819 -8.02 -31.58 -18.49
CA THR A 819 -6.92 -32.56 -18.61
C THR A 819 -7.19 -33.82 -17.80
N LYS A 820 -7.63 -33.67 -16.54
CA LYS A 820 -7.97 -34.82 -15.69
C LYS A 820 -9.13 -35.63 -16.27
N ARG A 821 -10.17 -34.96 -16.78
CA ARG A 821 -11.33 -35.61 -17.44
C ARG A 821 -10.93 -36.36 -18.70
N ARG A 822 -10.12 -35.77 -19.58
CA ARG A 822 -9.64 -36.41 -20.81
C ARG A 822 -8.84 -37.68 -20.52
N VAL A 823 -7.91 -37.62 -19.55
CA VAL A 823 -7.15 -38.81 -19.12
C VAL A 823 -8.07 -39.82 -18.43
N GLY A 824 -9.04 -39.36 -17.64
CA GLY A 824 -10.04 -40.20 -16.97
C GLY A 824 -11.00 -40.91 -17.93
N ALA A 825 -11.27 -40.32 -19.09
CA ALA A 825 -12.12 -40.88 -20.14
C ALA A 825 -11.41 -41.96 -20.98
N LEU A 826 -10.10 -42.15 -20.82
CA LEU A 826 -9.37 -43.22 -21.49
C LEU A 826 -9.88 -44.58 -21.00
N THR A 827 -10.50 -45.33 -21.92
CA THR A 827 -11.08 -46.65 -21.66
C THR A 827 -10.08 -47.79 -21.83
N THR A 828 -9.00 -47.58 -22.58
CA THR A 828 -7.91 -48.56 -22.81
C THR A 828 -6.56 -47.85 -22.88
N LEU A 829 -5.49 -48.56 -22.52
CA LEU A 829 -4.10 -48.12 -22.69
C LEU A 829 -3.30 -49.14 -23.53
N PRO A 830 -2.30 -48.70 -24.32
CA PRO A 830 -1.46 -49.60 -25.11
C PRO A 830 -0.72 -50.61 -24.23
N GLN A 831 -0.85 -51.90 -24.55
CA GLN A 831 -0.28 -53.01 -23.76
C GLN A 831 1.25 -53.15 -23.89
N ASP A 832 1.84 -52.44 -24.86
CA ASP A 832 3.27 -52.37 -25.13
C ASP A 832 3.95 -51.16 -24.46
N GLY A 833 3.18 -50.29 -23.79
CA GLY A 833 3.68 -49.07 -23.13
C GLY A 833 3.79 -47.84 -24.04
N ALA A 834 3.18 -47.83 -25.22
CA ALA A 834 3.19 -46.67 -26.12
C ALA A 834 2.50 -45.42 -25.48
N PRO A 835 2.97 -44.20 -25.80
CA PRO A 835 2.41 -42.96 -25.27
C PRO A 835 1.01 -42.66 -25.84
N VAL A 836 0.24 -41.83 -25.13
CA VAL A 836 -1.13 -41.43 -25.51
C VAL A 836 -1.20 -39.98 -26.01
N PRO A 837 -2.05 -39.64 -27.00
CA PRO A 837 -2.11 -38.30 -27.61
C PRO A 837 -2.37 -37.15 -26.63
N VAL A 838 -3.12 -37.40 -25.55
CA VAL A 838 -3.45 -36.40 -24.52
C VAL A 838 -2.22 -35.75 -23.88
N ILE A 839 -1.06 -36.43 -23.89
CA ILE A 839 0.21 -35.90 -23.41
C ILE A 839 0.63 -34.71 -24.30
N SER A 840 0.72 -34.94 -25.61
CA SER A 840 1.11 -33.92 -26.58
C SER A 840 0.08 -32.78 -26.67
N GLU A 841 -1.21 -33.09 -26.60
CA GLU A 841 -2.29 -32.09 -26.58
C GLU A 841 -2.17 -31.15 -25.36
N THR A 842 -1.91 -31.69 -24.18
CA THR A 842 -1.78 -30.90 -22.94
C THR A 842 -0.54 -29.99 -23.01
N MET A 843 0.57 -30.50 -23.55
CA MET A 843 1.80 -29.71 -23.70
C MET A 843 1.67 -28.62 -24.76
N GLN A 844 1.04 -28.90 -25.90
CA GLN A 844 0.73 -27.88 -26.92
C GLN A 844 -0.12 -26.74 -26.34
N ARG A 845 -1.09 -27.08 -25.48
CA ARG A 845 -1.92 -26.07 -24.81
C ARG A 845 -1.09 -25.16 -23.88
N LEU A 846 -0.19 -25.73 -23.09
CA LEU A 846 0.71 -24.94 -22.24
C LEU A 846 1.63 -24.04 -23.07
N GLN A 847 2.11 -24.53 -24.22
CA GLN A 847 2.90 -23.73 -25.16
C GLN A 847 2.09 -22.56 -25.73
N THR A 848 0.84 -22.77 -26.18
CA THR A 848 -0.05 -21.69 -26.65
C THR A 848 -0.30 -20.64 -25.57
N MET A 849 -0.37 -21.02 -24.29
CA MET A 849 -0.54 -20.06 -23.20
C MET A 849 0.66 -19.10 -23.04
N VAL A 850 1.87 -19.49 -23.48
CA VAL A 850 3.06 -18.63 -23.45
C VAL A 850 2.92 -17.46 -24.41
N ASP A 851 2.23 -17.62 -25.53
CA ASP A 851 1.92 -16.51 -26.47
C ASP A 851 1.09 -15.41 -25.78
N PHE A 852 0.39 -15.74 -24.71
CA PHE A 852 -0.42 -14.84 -23.88
C PHE A 852 0.19 -14.60 -22.50
N LEU A 853 1.51 -14.75 -22.34
CA LEU A 853 2.17 -14.72 -21.03
C LEU A 853 1.89 -13.43 -20.25
N ARG A 854 1.82 -12.27 -20.91
CA ARG A 854 1.57 -10.97 -20.25
C ARG A 854 0.17 -10.89 -19.62
N PRO A 855 -0.94 -11.08 -20.36
CA PRO A 855 -2.27 -11.11 -19.74
C PRO A 855 -2.44 -12.26 -18.75
N VAL A 856 -1.91 -13.46 -19.05
CA VAL A 856 -2.00 -14.61 -18.15
C VAL A 856 -1.29 -14.32 -16.83
N SER A 857 -0.08 -13.73 -16.86
CA SER A 857 0.65 -13.30 -15.66
C SER A 857 -0.18 -12.32 -14.83
N SER A 858 -0.81 -11.33 -15.46
CA SER A 858 -1.67 -10.36 -14.76
C SER A 858 -2.90 -11.04 -14.12
N ILE A 859 -3.49 -12.03 -14.80
CA ILE A 859 -4.63 -12.80 -14.30
C ILE A 859 -4.18 -13.67 -13.12
N MET A 860 -3.02 -14.31 -13.22
CA MET A 860 -2.47 -15.20 -12.20
C MET A 860 -2.06 -14.47 -10.93
N VAL A 861 -1.46 -13.28 -11.05
CA VAL A 861 -1.23 -12.39 -9.88
C VAL A 861 -2.55 -12.06 -9.19
N SER A 862 -3.62 -11.80 -9.96
CA SER A 862 -4.94 -11.52 -9.38
C SER A 862 -5.65 -12.75 -8.82
N LEU A 863 -5.31 -13.96 -9.28
CA LEU A 863 -5.87 -15.20 -8.80
C LEU A 863 -5.15 -15.68 -7.53
N GLY A 864 -3.84 -15.40 -7.42
CA GLY A 864 -2.96 -15.90 -6.37
C GLY A 864 -2.42 -17.30 -6.71
N ASP A 865 -1.22 -17.59 -6.21
CA ASP A 865 -0.54 -18.87 -6.45
C ASP A 865 -1.32 -20.06 -5.85
N GLY A 866 -1.48 -21.13 -6.64
CA GLY A 866 -2.19 -22.36 -6.27
C GLY A 866 -3.72 -22.30 -6.29
N ASN A 867 -4.33 -21.13 -6.52
CA ASN A 867 -5.79 -20.95 -6.47
C ASN A 867 -6.57 -21.48 -7.70
N TRP A 868 -5.89 -22.13 -8.65
CA TRP A 868 -6.50 -22.86 -9.79
C TRP A 868 -6.87 -24.31 -9.45
N ASN A 869 -6.47 -24.84 -8.29
CA ASN A 869 -6.73 -26.21 -7.87
C ASN A 869 -8.09 -26.34 -7.13
N SER A 870 -9.14 -26.84 -7.80
CA SER A 870 -10.48 -27.06 -7.22
C SER A 870 -10.56 -27.96 -5.97
N VAL A 871 -9.48 -28.67 -5.61
CA VAL A 871 -9.41 -29.53 -4.41
C VAL A 871 -9.12 -28.70 -3.14
N ALA A 872 -8.51 -27.52 -3.28
CA ALA A 872 -8.32 -26.59 -2.17
C ALA A 872 -9.65 -25.98 -1.68
N THR A 873 -10.65 -25.91 -2.55
CA THR A 873 -11.99 -25.39 -2.25
C THR A 873 -12.93 -26.45 -1.65
N ALA A 874 -12.70 -27.76 -1.86
CA ALA A 874 -13.59 -28.82 -1.37
C ALA A 874 -13.19 -29.40 0.02
N SER A 875 -11.94 -29.23 0.46
CA SER A 875 -11.49 -29.68 1.79
C SER A 875 -11.78 -28.68 2.92
N ARG A 876 -12.38 -27.53 2.59
CA ARG A 876 -12.91 -26.55 3.55
C ARG A 876 -14.41 -26.43 3.33
N GLY A 877 -15.17 -27.36 3.91
CA GLY A 877 -16.63 -27.25 3.95
C GLY A 877 -17.06 -26.00 4.71
N GLY A 878 -17.71 -25.08 4.02
CA GLY A 878 -18.32 -23.88 4.60
C GLY A 878 -18.69 -22.86 3.53
N VAL A 879 -19.99 -22.70 3.29
CA VAL A 879 -20.57 -21.68 2.41
C VAL A 879 -20.34 -20.29 3.02
N GLY A 880 -19.71 -19.39 2.26
CA GLY A 880 -19.54 -17.97 2.59
C GLY A 880 -18.31 -17.66 3.47
N ASP A 881 -17.45 -16.75 3.00
CA ASP A 881 -16.34 -16.12 3.75
C ASP A 881 -15.14 -16.98 4.17
N ALA A 882 -14.57 -17.74 3.22
CA ALA A 882 -13.20 -18.24 3.40
C ALA A 882 -12.19 -17.11 3.12
N ILE A 883 -11.59 -16.56 4.18
CA ILE A 883 -10.44 -15.65 4.12
C ILE A 883 -9.33 -16.31 3.27
N PRO A 884 -8.86 -15.66 2.19
CA PRO A 884 -7.78 -16.20 1.36
C PRO A 884 -6.52 -16.42 2.21
N SER A 885 -5.82 -17.55 2.03
CA SER A 885 -4.57 -17.81 2.76
C SER A 885 -3.54 -16.72 2.44
N LEU A 886 -2.70 -16.37 3.43
CA LEU A 886 -1.64 -15.35 3.31
C LEU A 886 -0.67 -15.55 2.13
N SER A 887 -0.60 -16.75 1.55
CA SER A 887 0.15 -17.06 0.32
C SER A 887 -0.49 -16.51 -0.98
N SER A 888 -1.76 -16.12 -0.95
CA SER A 888 -2.51 -15.60 -2.12
C SER A 888 -2.38 -14.08 -2.30
N PHE A 889 -1.73 -13.39 -1.36
CA PHE A 889 -1.53 -11.95 -1.38
C PHE A 889 -0.04 -11.58 -1.29
N ASP A 890 0.84 -12.35 -1.95
CA ASP A 890 2.20 -11.89 -2.23
C ASP A 890 2.11 -10.78 -3.29
N VAL A 891 2.02 -9.52 -2.86
CA VAL A 891 1.99 -8.31 -3.71
C VAL A 891 3.36 -8.04 -4.37
N GLY A 892 4.20 -9.06 -4.51
CA GLY A 892 5.50 -9.05 -5.18
C GLY A 892 5.82 -10.31 -5.99
N ALA A 893 4.90 -11.27 -6.13
CA ALA A 893 5.15 -12.46 -6.95
C ALA A 893 5.15 -12.11 -8.44
N ASP A 894 6.24 -12.40 -9.14
CA ASP A 894 6.31 -12.28 -10.60
C ASP A 894 5.23 -13.17 -11.22
N GLY A 895 4.33 -12.61 -12.03
CA GLY A 895 3.26 -13.40 -12.64
C GLY A 895 3.77 -14.54 -13.54
N LYS A 896 5.02 -14.45 -14.01
CA LYS A 896 5.70 -15.54 -14.73
C LYS A 896 6.05 -16.72 -13.81
N GLU A 897 6.40 -16.44 -12.56
CA GLU A 897 6.68 -17.46 -11.54
C GLU A 897 5.42 -18.24 -11.18
N ILE A 898 4.31 -17.54 -10.99
CA ILE A 898 3.00 -18.16 -10.74
C ILE A 898 2.57 -19.01 -11.95
N PHE A 899 2.83 -18.54 -13.17
CA PHE A 899 2.59 -19.32 -14.38
C PHE A 899 3.46 -20.58 -14.48
N ALA A 900 4.71 -20.51 -14.03
CA ALA A 900 5.58 -21.68 -13.94
C ALA A 900 5.02 -22.72 -12.96
N HIS A 901 4.50 -22.30 -11.81
CA HIS A 901 3.83 -23.20 -10.86
C HIS A 901 2.56 -23.84 -11.45
N TYR A 902 1.74 -23.06 -12.15
CA TYR A 902 0.57 -23.60 -12.87
C TYR A 902 0.96 -24.67 -13.90
N CYS A 903 2.04 -24.45 -14.64
CA CYS A 903 2.56 -25.43 -15.59
C CYS A 903 3.03 -26.71 -14.87
N GLN A 904 3.74 -26.58 -13.74
CA GLN A 904 4.16 -27.72 -12.92
C GLN A 904 2.96 -28.53 -12.40
N ASP A 905 1.95 -27.85 -11.83
CA ASP A 905 0.73 -28.48 -11.32
C ASP A 905 -0.04 -29.21 -12.43
N THR A 906 -0.10 -28.62 -13.62
CA THR A 906 -0.75 -29.22 -14.78
C THR A 906 -0.02 -30.48 -15.23
N ILE A 907 1.31 -30.44 -15.30
CA ILE A 907 2.15 -31.59 -15.65
C ILE A 907 2.06 -32.68 -14.58
N GLU A 908 2.07 -32.32 -13.29
CA GLU A 908 1.91 -33.27 -12.20
C GLU A 908 0.52 -33.92 -12.22
N ALA A 909 -0.55 -33.15 -12.44
CA ALA A 909 -1.91 -33.68 -12.54
C ALA A 909 -2.06 -34.65 -13.72
N LEU A 910 -1.46 -34.32 -14.87
CA LEU A 910 -1.41 -35.20 -16.04
C LEU A 910 -0.71 -36.53 -15.70
N LEU A 911 0.53 -36.48 -15.19
CA LEU A 911 1.32 -37.67 -14.88
C LEU A 911 0.71 -38.52 -13.76
N LYS A 912 0.16 -37.88 -12.72
CA LYS A 912 -0.52 -38.55 -11.61
C LYS A 912 -1.75 -39.32 -12.08
N THR A 913 -2.56 -38.71 -12.94
CA THR A 913 -3.77 -39.35 -13.47
C THR A 913 -3.42 -40.47 -14.45
N LEU A 914 -2.36 -40.28 -15.26
CA LEU A 914 -1.82 -41.32 -16.15
C LEU A 914 -1.26 -42.51 -15.37
N ASP A 915 -0.51 -42.30 -14.28
CA ASP A 915 -0.02 -43.39 -13.41
C ASP A 915 -1.17 -44.19 -12.79
N ALA A 916 -2.20 -43.49 -12.29
CA ALA A 916 -3.38 -44.15 -11.74
C ALA A 916 -4.09 -45.02 -12.79
N ARG A 917 -4.24 -44.52 -14.03
CA ARG A 917 -4.84 -45.28 -15.14
C ARG A 917 -3.94 -46.43 -15.59
N ALA A 918 -2.63 -46.21 -15.67
CA ALA A 918 -1.66 -47.23 -16.00
C ALA A 918 -1.73 -48.42 -15.03
N ARG A 919 -1.83 -48.18 -13.72
CA ARG A 919 -1.97 -49.25 -12.72
C ARG A 919 -3.27 -50.03 -12.82
N LEU A 920 -4.34 -49.41 -13.31
CA LEU A 920 -5.63 -50.07 -13.47
C LEU A 920 -5.67 -50.95 -14.72
N TYR A 921 -5.10 -50.49 -15.84
CA TYR A 921 -5.22 -51.16 -17.14
C TYR A 921 -3.98 -51.98 -17.55
N LEU A 922 -2.80 -51.68 -17.02
CA LEU A 922 -1.55 -52.39 -17.29
C LEU A 922 -1.20 -53.23 -16.06
N GLN A 923 -1.31 -54.56 -16.16
CA GLN A 923 -1.15 -55.43 -14.98
C GLN A 923 0.31 -55.68 -14.59
N LYS A 924 1.26 -55.51 -15.50
CA LYS A 924 2.68 -55.81 -15.28
C LYS A 924 3.48 -54.54 -14.99
N LYS A 925 4.19 -54.52 -13.86
CA LYS A 925 5.04 -53.38 -13.44
C LYS A 925 6.02 -52.90 -14.53
N PRO A 926 6.74 -53.76 -15.28
CA PRO A 926 7.65 -53.28 -16.32
C PRO A 926 6.97 -52.49 -17.43
N VAL A 927 5.74 -52.85 -17.81
CA VAL A 927 4.96 -52.13 -18.84
C VAL A 927 4.51 -50.76 -18.33
N ILE A 928 4.09 -50.68 -17.06
CA ILE A 928 3.80 -49.39 -16.40
C ILE A 928 5.06 -48.50 -16.39
N GLY A 929 6.23 -49.10 -16.09
CA GLY A 929 7.52 -48.40 -16.12
C GLY A 929 7.85 -47.82 -17.49
N VAL A 930 7.66 -48.60 -18.57
CA VAL A 930 7.86 -48.12 -19.95
C VAL A 930 6.91 -46.99 -20.32
N PHE A 931 5.62 -47.15 -20.02
CA PHE A 931 4.60 -46.13 -20.33
C PHE A 931 4.89 -44.78 -19.66
N LEU A 932 5.26 -44.80 -18.37
CA LEU A 932 5.61 -43.58 -17.64
C LEU A 932 6.92 -42.96 -18.15
N ALA A 933 7.92 -43.76 -18.48
CA ALA A 933 9.19 -43.26 -19.01
C ALA A 933 9.04 -42.59 -20.38
N ASN A 934 8.23 -43.17 -21.28
CA ASN A 934 7.88 -42.56 -22.56
C ASN A 934 7.14 -41.23 -22.34
N SER A 935 6.17 -41.22 -21.43
CA SER A 935 5.39 -40.02 -21.11
C SER A 935 6.26 -38.87 -20.59
N VAL A 936 7.19 -39.15 -19.68
CA VAL A 936 8.14 -38.16 -19.15
C VAL A 936 9.07 -37.64 -20.26
N THR A 937 9.62 -38.54 -21.08
CA THR A 937 10.57 -38.17 -22.15
C THR A 937 9.93 -37.24 -23.19
N ILE A 938 8.66 -37.49 -23.56
CA ILE A 938 7.93 -36.63 -24.51
C ILE A 938 7.68 -35.25 -23.91
N ILE A 939 7.25 -35.18 -22.64
CA ILE A 939 7.04 -33.90 -21.94
C ILE A 939 8.34 -33.10 -21.90
N GLU A 940 9.46 -33.73 -21.55
CA GLU A 940 10.77 -33.06 -21.52
C GLU A 940 11.20 -32.54 -22.88
N ARG A 941 11.02 -33.34 -23.93
CA ARG A 941 11.33 -32.95 -25.30
C ARG A 941 10.51 -31.72 -25.72
N MET A 942 9.22 -31.70 -25.40
CA MET A 942 8.33 -30.59 -25.75
C MET A 942 8.60 -29.33 -24.92
N ILE A 943 9.02 -29.46 -23.65
CA ILE A 943 9.47 -28.31 -22.85
C ILE A 943 10.75 -27.73 -23.47
N ALA A 944 11.75 -28.58 -23.75
CA ALA A 944 13.04 -28.16 -24.28
C ALA A 944 12.96 -27.50 -25.66
N SER A 945 11.98 -27.88 -26.48
CA SER A 945 11.79 -27.34 -27.84
C SER A 945 10.88 -26.10 -27.90
N SER A 946 10.56 -25.46 -26.77
CA SER A 946 9.60 -24.34 -26.72
C SER A 946 10.01 -23.25 -25.73
N ASP A 947 9.32 -22.11 -25.77
CA ASP A 947 9.52 -20.99 -24.85
C ASP A 947 9.11 -21.29 -23.39
N LEU A 948 8.62 -22.51 -23.11
CA LEU A 948 8.46 -23.04 -21.76
C LEU A 948 9.80 -23.37 -21.08
N ALA A 949 10.86 -23.65 -21.85
CA ALA A 949 12.18 -24.02 -21.31
C ALA A 949 12.74 -22.99 -20.30
N PRO A 950 12.83 -21.68 -20.60
CA PRO A 950 13.33 -20.70 -19.65
C PRO A 950 12.43 -20.53 -18.41
N LEU A 951 11.12 -20.78 -18.55
CA LEU A 951 10.16 -20.65 -17.44
C LEU A 951 10.23 -21.85 -16.46
N LEU A 952 10.58 -23.03 -16.96
CA LEU A 952 10.62 -24.28 -16.18
C LEU A 952 12.04 -24.74 -15.83
N GLN A 953 13.07 -23.93 -16.14
CA GLN A 953 14.46 -24.25 -15.84
C GLN A 953 14.68 -24.36 -14.32
N GLY A 954 15.24 -25.48 -13.87
CA GLY A 954 15.42 -25.77 -12.43
C GLY A 954 14.17 -26.28 -11.69
N ARG A 955 13.04 -26.43 -12.39
CA ARG A 955 11.72 -26.81 -11.84
C ARG A 955 11.21 -28.18 -12.28
N LEU A 956 12.10 -29.01 -12.82
CA LEU A 956 11.79 -30.33 -13.38
C LEU A 956 11.84 -31.49 -12.37
N ALA A 957 11.93 -31.19 -11.07
CA ALA A 957 11.99 -32.21 -10.01
C ALA A 957 10.80 -33.19 -10.02
N VAL A 958 9.62 -32.74 -10.49
CA VAL A 958 8.44 -33.60 -10.69
C VAL A 958 8.72 -34.67 -11.75
N LEU A 959 9.34 -34.31 -12.87
CA LEU A 959 9.70 -35.24 -13.94
C LEU A 959 10.75 -36.24 -13.46
N ASP A 960 11.74 -35.78 -12.69
CA ASP A 960 12.75 -36.65 -12.07
C ASP A 960 12.12 -37.71 -11.15
N ARG A 961 11.11 -37.33 -10.37
CA ARG A 961 10.36 -38.25 -9.49
C ARG A 961 9.69 -39.35 -10.29
N TYR A 962 8.94 -38.99 -11.33
CA TYR A 962 8.27 -39.98 -12.18
C TYR A 962 9.26 -40.81 -13.01
N ARG A 963 10.40 -40.26 -13.43
CA ARG A 963 11.48 -41.02 -14.07
C ARG A 963 12.07 -42.08 -13.13
N LYS A 964 12.37 -41.71 -11.89
CA LYS A 964 12.87 -42.66 -10.87
C LYS A 964 11.83 -43.75 -10.57
N GLN A 965 10.56 -43.39 -10.48
CA GLN A 965 9.45 -44.33 -10.30
C GLN A 965 9.32 -45.30 -11.48
N ALA A 966 9.38 -44.79 -12.72
CA ALA A 966 9.36 -45.59 -13.93
C ALA A 966 10.52 -46.59 -13.97
N THR A 967 11.72 -46.13 -13.64
CA THR A 967 12.93 -46.96 -13.54
C THR A 967 12.78 -48.03 -12.45
N ALA A 968 12.24 -47.69 -11.29
CA ALA A 968 12.00 -48.65 -10.21
C ALA A 968 11.00 -49.75 -10.60
N PHE A 969 9.92 -49.40 -11.32
CA PHE A 969 8.97 -50.39 -11.83
C PHE A 969 9.58 -51.31 -12.89
N TYR A 970 10.46 -50.76 -13.72
CA TYR A 970 11.14 -51.53 -14.75
C TYR A 970 12.19 -52.48 -14.18
N THR A 971 13.02 -51.98 -13.25
CA THR A 971 14.13 -52.71 -12.63
C THR A 971 13.70 -53.74 -11.58
N ASP A 972 12.43 -53.75 -11.16
CA ASP A 972 11.87 -54.74 -10.22
C ASP A 972 12.09 -56.19 -10.71
N THR A 973 11.87 -56.45 -12.00
CA THR A 973 12.11 -57.76 -12.62
C THR A 973 13.59 -58.14 -12.60
N CYS A 974 14.51 -57.16 -12.67
CA CYS A 974 15.94 -57.43 -12.58
C CYS A 974 16.34 -57.89 -11.17
N LYS A 975 15.65 -57.40 -10.12
CA LYS A 975 15.89 -57.82 -8.73
C LYS A 975 15.48 -59.27 -8.52
N GLU A 976 14.32 -59.68 -9.03
CA GLU A 976 13.85 -61.08 -8.98
C GLU A 976 14.87 -62.02 -9.64
N ILE A 977 15.38 -61.65 -10.81
CA ILE A 977 16.41 -62.43 -11.52
C ILE A 977 17.73 -62.48 -10.73
N SER A 978 18.12 -61.36 -10.13
CA SER A 978 19.33 -61.26 -9.32
C SER A 978 19.28 -62.15 -8.07
N MET A 979 18.09 -62.46 -7.54
CA MET A 979 17.95 -63.38 -6.41
C MET A 979 18.47 -64.79 -6.68
N HIS A 980 18.37 -65.26 -7.94
CA HIS A 980 18.91 -66.56 -8.33
C HIS A 980 20.45 -66.59 -8.29
N LEU A 981 21.11 -65.43 -8.27
CA LEU A 981 22.56 -65.28 -8.28
C LEU A 981 23.17 -65.03 -6.89
N PHE A 982 22.36 -64.86 -5.83
CA PHE A 982 22.87 -64.66 -4.46
C PHE A 982 23.20 -65.99 -3.75
N ASP A 983 24.24 -65.95 -2.92
CA ASP A 983 24.66 -67.05 -2.05
C ASP A 983 24.20 -66.83 -0.60
N VAL A 984 23.48 -67.78 -0.01
CA VAL A 984 23.26 -67.83 1.44
C VAL A 984 24.44 -68.60 2.04
N ILE A 985 25.46 -67.89 2.50
CA ILE A 985 26.59 -68.52 3.18
C ILE A 985 26.13 -68.93 4.58
N HIS A 986 26.01 -70.23 4.85
CA HIS A 986 26.08 -70.75 6.21
C HIS A 986 27.47 -70.46 6.77
N THR A 987 27.58 -69.42 7.59
CA THR A 987 28.77 -69.09 8.38
C THR A 987 28.97 -70.16 9.46
N SER A 988 29.55 -71.30 9.07
CA SER A 988 30.11 -72.28 10.00
C SER A 988 31.63 -72.09 10.06
N LYS A 989 32.10 -71.77 11.27
CA LYS A 989 33.48 -71.67 11.79
C LYS A 989 34.62 -71.92 10.77
N GLY A 990 35.23 -70.83 10.29
CA GLY A 990 36.52 -70.80 9.62
C GLY A 990 36.94 -69.35 9.32
N GLN A 991 38.23 -69.01 9.51
CA GLN A 991 38.78 -67.65 9.35
C GLN A 991 38.33 -66.96 8.05
N ARG A 992 37.99 -65.67 8.14
CA ARG A 992 37.76 -64.80 6.97
C ARG A 992 39.03 -64.77 6.10
N PRO A 993 38.93 -64.97 4.78
CA PRO A 993 40.03 -64.61 3.88
C PRO A 993 40.13 -63.09 3.81
N THR A 994 41.36 -62.58 3.88
CA THR A 994 41.71 -61.18 3.65
C THR A 994 41.37 -60.76 2.22
N SER A 995 40.71 -59.61 2.08
CA SER A 995 40.34 -59.02 0.80
C SER A 995 41.57 -58.52 0.04
N GLY A 996 41.93 -59.21 -1.04
CA GLY A 996 42.90 -58.72 -2.01
C GLY A 996 43.75 -59.84 -2.62
N GLN A 997 43.52 -60.09 -3.91
CA GLN A 997 44.36 -60.86 -4.85
C GLN A 997 44.32 -62.40 -4.75
N GLY A 998 43.72 -63.00 -5.79
CA GLY A 998 43.76 -64.42 -6.10
C GLY A 998 42.57 -64.78 -7.01
N ALA A 999 42.83 -65.31 -8.20
CA ALA A 999 41.79 -65.83 -9.09
C ALA A 999 40.95 -66.86 -8.31
N VAL A 1000 39.64 -66.67 -8.29
CA VAL A 1000 38.71 -67.60 -7.64
C VAL A 1000 38.70 -68.87 -8.49
N ASP A 1001 39.43 -69.90 -8.06
CA ASP A 1001 39.45 -71.19 -8.76
C ASP A 1001 38.14 -71.94 -8.49
N SER A 1002 37.22 -71.91 -9.46
CA SER A 1002 35.92 -72.60 -9.39
C SER A 1002 36.08 -74.09 -9.09
N ALA A 1003 37.11 -74.73 -9.65
CA ALA A 1003 37.42 -76.15 -9.44
C ALA A 1003 37.66 -76.46 -7.95
N SER A 1004 38.40 -75.58 -7.27
CA SER A 1004 38.75 -75.71 -5.85
C SER A 1004 37.52 -75.58 -4.93
N ILE A 1005 36.62 -74.64 -5.24
CA ILE A 1005 35.40 -74.39 -4.46
C ILE A 1005 34.43 -75.56 -4.62
N LEU A 1006 34.27 -76.07 -5.84
CA LEU A 1006 33.40 -77.22 -6.12
C LEU A 1006 33.90 -78.52 -5.46
N LYS A 1007 35.20 -78.69 -5.20
CA LYS A 1007 35.72 -79.85 -4.45
C LYS A 1007 35.26 -79.87 -2.99
N GLY A 1008 35.04 -78.70 -2.38
CA GLY A 1008 34.58 -78.54 -0.99
C GLY A 1008 33.07 -78.61 -0.77
N LEU A 1009 32.26 -78.70 -1.82
CA LEU A 1009 30.79 -78.68 -1.76
C LEU A 1009 30.16 -80.08 -1.78
N SER A 1010 29.06 -80.25 -1.03
CA SER A 1010 28.29 -81.50 -1.03
C SER A 1010 27.59 -81.73 -2.38
N SER A 1011 27.21 -82.98 -2.67
CA SER A 1011 26.42 -83.30 -3.87
C SER A 1011 25.11 -82.52 -3.94
N LYS A 1012 24.48 -82.27 -2.78
CA LYS A 1012 23.25 -81.47 -2.67
C LYS A 1012 23.49 -80.00 -3.05
N ASP A 1013 24.62 -79.42 -2.63
CA ASP A 1013 24.94 -78.03 -2.95
C ASP A 1013 25.26 -77.83 -4.43
N LYS A 1014 25.94 -78.81 -5.05
CA LYS A 1014 26.20 -78.82 -6.50
C LYS A 1014 24.91 -78.88 -7.31
N GLU A 1015 23.92 -79.63 -6.85
CA GLU A 1015 22.61 -79.72 -7.49
C GLU A 1015 21.79 -78.44 -7.31
N ASN A 1016 21.84 -77.82 -6.13
CA ASN A 1016 21.26 -76.50 -5.88
C ASN A 1016 21.85 -75.41 -6.80
N ILE A 1017 23.17 -75.40 -7.01
CA ILE A 1017 23.85 -74.45 -7.90
C ILE A 1017 23.40 -74.65 -9.36
N LYS A 1018 23.26 -75.90 -9.82
CA LYS A 1018 22.72 -76.20 -11.15
C LYS A 1018 21.27 -75.71 -11.30
N GLY A 1019 20.45 -75.90 -10.27
CA GLY A 1019 19.09 -75.37 -10.22
C GLY A 1019 19.03 -73.84 -10.30
N LYS A 1020 19.96 -73.14 -9.64
CA LYS A 1020 20.10 -71.67 -9.73
C LYS A 1020 20.45 -71.20 -11.15
N PHE A 1021 21.39 -71.85 -11.83
CA PHE A 1021 21.73 -71.52 -13.22
C PHE A 1021 20.53 -71.73 -14.17
N GLN A 1022 19.76 -72.80 -14.01
CA GLN A 1022 18.56 -73.05 -14.83
C GLN A 1022 17.46 -72.01 -14.58
N ALA A 1023 17.18 -71.71 -13.31
CA ALA A 1023 16.20 -70.69 -12.93
C ALA A 1023 16.60 -69.30 -13.47
N PHE A 1024 17.89 -68.95 -13.35
CA PHE A 1024 18.43 -67.71 -13.94
C PHE A 1024 18.27 -67.66 -15.46
N ASN A 1025 18.67 -68.71 -16.19
CA ASN A 1025 18.60 -68.72 -17.65
C ASN A 1025 17.15 -68.53 -18.15
N GLN A 1026 16.19 -69.23 -17.54
CA GLN A 1026 14.78 -69.10 -17.90
C GLN A 1026 14.25 -67.68 -17.65
N ALA A 1027 14.51 -67.13 -16.47
CA ALA A 1027 14.04 -65.80 -16.10
C ALA A 1027 14.72 -64.68 -16.91
N PHE A 1028 16.01 -64.84 -17.22
CA PHE A 1028 16.79 -63.91 -18.02
C PHE A 1028 16.31 -63.85 -19.49
N ASP A 1029 16.08 -65.00 -20.11
CA ASP A 1029 15.59 -65.08 -21.50
C ASP A 1029 14.19 -64.47 -21.64
N GLU A 1030 13.31 -64.75 -20.68
CA GLU A 1030 11.96 -64.21 -20.65
C GLU A 1030 11.98 -62.68 -20.49
N MET A 1031 12.87 -62.14 -19.66
CA MET A 1031 13.07 -60.70 -19.51
C MET A 1031 13.57 -60.06 -20.80
N VAL A 1032 14.55 -60.66 -21.48
CA VAL A 1032 15.11 -60.17 -22.75
C VAL A 1032 14.04 -60.13 -23.85
N ALA A 1033 13.22 -61.18 -23.96
CA ALA A 1033 12.12 -61.23 -24.92
C ALA A 1033 11.08 -60.12 -24.65
N ARG A 1034 10.71 -59.91 -23.38
CA ARG A 1034 9.79 -58.84 -22.98
C ARG A 1034 10.36 -57.45 -23.26
N HIS A 1035 11.64 -57.20 -22.96
CA HIS A 1035 12.31 -55.93 -23.24
C HIS A 1035 12.23 -55.56 -24.73
N LYS A 1036 12.50 -56.52 -25.62
CA LYS A 1036 12.43 -56.31 -27.07
C LYS A 1036 11.01 -56.05 -27.58
N GLY A 1037 10.00 -56.56 -26.89
CA GLY A 1037 8.58 -56.42 -27.25
C GLY A 1037 7.91 -55.13 -26.77
N TYR A 1038 8.57 -54.31 -25.96
CA TYR A 1038 8.00 -53.04 -25.48
C TYR A 1038 8.28 -51.88 -26.44
N SER A 1039 7.28 -51.00 -26.59
CA SER A 1039 7.39 -49.76 -27.37
C SER A 1039 8.04 -48.69 -26.51
N MET A 1040 9.31 -48.38 -26.76
CA MET A 1040 10.10 -47.42 -25.96
C MET A 1040 10.65 -46.32 -26.86
N GLU A 1041 10.63 -45.08 -26.38
CA GLU A 1041 11.45 -44.00 -26.95
C GLU A 1041 12.93 -44.39 -26.91
N LYS A 1042 13.72 -43.87 -27.86
CA LYS A 1042 15.13 -44.22 -28.03
C LYS A 1042 15.95 -44.00 -26.75
N GLU A 1043 15.69 -42.88 -26.08
CA GLU A 1043 16.35 -42.48 -24.83
C GLU A 1043 15.99 -43.42 -23.68
N VAL A 1044 14.71 -43.82 -23.59
CA VAL A 1044 14.21 -44.75 -22.56
C VAL A 1044 14.84 -46.13 -22.72
N ARG A 1045 14.92 -46.63 -23.96
CA ARG A 1045 15.52 -47.92 -24.27
C ARG A 1045 16.98 -47.99 -23.83
N GLN A 1046 17.76 -46.96 -24.15
CA GLN A 1046 19.18 -46.88 -23.76
C GLN A 1046 19.37 -46.87 -22.24
N VAL A 1047 18.56 -46.09 -21.51
CA VAL A 1047 18.63 -46.01 -20.04
C VAL A 1047 18.29 -47.36 -19.42
N PHE A 1048 17.18 -47.98 -19.81
CA PHE A 1048 16.75 -49.25 -19.25
C PHE A 1048 17.70 -50.41 -19.60
N ALA A 1049 18.22 -50.48 -20.83
CA ALA A 1049 19.23 -51.47 -21.21
C ALA A 1049 20.49 -51.36 -20.35
N LYS A 1050 20.96 -50.13 -20.10
CA LYS A 1050 22.12 -49.86 -19.26
C LYS A 1050 21.90 -50.22 -17.79
N ASP A 1051 20.72 -49.90 -17.23
CA ASP A 1051 20.39 -50.25 -15.85
C ASP A 1051 20.29 -51.76 -15.65
N MET A 1052 19.68 -52.48 -16.61
CA MET A 1052 19.64 -53.94 -16.61
C MET A 1052 21.05 -54.55 -16.61
N GLN A 1053 21.90 -54.07 -17.51
CA GLN A 1053 23.29 -54.52 -17.62
C GLN A 1053 24.05 -54.29 -16.31
N THR A 1054 23.95 -53.08 -15.75
CA THR A 1054 24.67 -52.69 -14.52
C THR A 1054 24.26 -53.52 -13.31
N MET A 1055 22.99 -53.93 -13.21
CA MET A 1055 22.53 -54.75 -12.08
C MET A 1055 22.89 -56.23 -12.23
N ILE A 1056 22.70 -56.82 -13.41
CA ILE A 1056 22.74 -58.26 -13.60
C ILE A 1056 24.14 -58.75 -13.98
N GLU A 1057 24.84 -58.05 -14.89
CA GLU A 1057 26.12 -58.51 -15.43
C GLU A 1057 27.20 -58.71 -14.34
N PRO A 1058 27.40 -57.81 -13.35
CA PRO A 1058 28.41 -58.02 -12.32
C PRO A 1058 28.07 -59.17 -11.38
N LEU A 1059 26.79 -59.38 -11.08
CA LEU A 1059 26.33 -60.48 -10.23
C LEU A 1059 26.51 -61.81 -10.94
N TYR A 1060 26.16 -61.87 -12.23
CA TYR A 1060 26.35 -63.07 -13.04
C TYR A 1060 27.82 -63.40 -13.18
N ASN A 1061 28.67 -62.42 -13.48
CA ASN A 1061 30.12 -62.61 -13.62
C ASN A 1061 30.74 -63.19 -12.35
N ARG A 1062 30.35 -62.68 -11.16
CA ARG A 1062 30.81 -63.20 -9.87
C ARG A 1062 30.30 -64.63 -9.60
N PHE A 1063 29.04 -64.91 -9.92
CA PHE A 1063 28.45 -66.24 -9.74
C PHE A 1063 29.08 -67.27 -10.70
N TRP A 1064 29.32 -66.86 -11.94
CA TRP A 1064 30.00 -67.63 -12.97
C TRP A 1064 31.45 -67.94 -12.57
N ASP A 1065 32.22 -66.93 -12.13
CA ASP A 1065 33.60 -67.13 -11.67
C ASP A 1065 33.72 -68.17 -10.57
N ARG A 1066 32.72 -68.21 -9.67
CA ARG A 1066 32.71 -69.14 -8.54
C ARG A 1066 32.30 -70.56 -8.92
N TYR A 1067 31.37 -70.74 -9.86
CA TYR A 1067 30.65 -72.01 -10.04
C TYR A 1067 30.58 -72.57 -11.47
N HIS A 1068 31.16 -71.91 -12.49
CA HIS A 1068 31.01 -72.32 -13.89
C HIS A 1068 31.45 -73.77 -14.18
N GLU A 1069 32.41 -74.31 -13.42
CA GLU A 1069 32.88 -75.69 -13.60
C GLU A 1069 31.89 -76.78 -13.11
N VAL A 1070 30.76 -76.40 -12.48
CA VAL A 1070 29.74 -77.34 -11.98
C VAL A 1070 29.10 -78.17 -13.09
N ASP A 1071 29.16 -77.67 -14.32
CA ASP A 1071 28.64 -78.27 -15.54
C ASP A 1071 29.73 -78.98 -16.37
N LYS A 1072 30.99 -78.95 -15.92
CA LYS A 1072 32.13 -79.59 -16.61
C LYS A 1072 32.24 -79.23 -18.10
N GLY A 1073 31.86 -78.00 -18.47
CA GLY A 1073 31.88 -77.54 -19.86
C GLY A 1073 30.82 -78.16 -20.79
N LYS A 1074 29.80 -78.86 -20.25
CA LYS A 1074 28.76 -79.51 -21.06
C LYS A 1074 27.66 -78.57 -21.56
N GLY A 1075 27.60 -77.33 -21.07
CA GLY A 1075 26.64 -76.31 -21.49
C GLY A 1075 25.16 -76.64 -21.19
N LYS A 1076 24.89 -77.64 -20.35
CA LYS A 1076 23.53 -78.09 -20.01
C LYS A 1076 22.88 -77.19 -18.96
N TYR A 1077 23.66 -76.63 -18.05
CA TYR A 1077 23.21 -75.78 -16.96
C TYR A 1077 23.81 -74.36 -17.10
N VAL A 1078 25.09 -74.24 -17.41
CA VAL A 1078 25.77 -72.95 -17.62
C VAL A 1078 25.70 -72.59 -19.11
N ARG A 1079 24.68 -71.81 -19.51
CA ARG A 1079 24.38 -71.48 -20.92
C ARG A 1079 25.18 -70.28 -21.44
N TYR A 1080 25.41 -69.28 -20.60
CA TYR A 1080 26.11 -68.06 -20.97
C TYR A 1080 27.52 -68.06 -20.40
N ASP A 1081 28.52 -67.81 -21.24
CA ASP A 1081 29.82 -67.34 -20.75
C ASP A 1081 29.78 -65.80 -20.59
N LYS A 1082 30.86 -65.23 -20.04
CA LYS A 1082 30.95 -63.77 -19.81
C LYS A 1082 30.82 -62.95 -21.10
N GLY A 1083 31.30 -63.45 -22.23
CA GLY A 1083 31.19 -62.77 -23.53
C GLY A 1083 29.79 -62.86 -24.11
N ALA A 1084 29.16 -64.04 -24.01
CA ALA A 1084 27.82 -64.31 -24.49
C ALA A 1084 26.77 -63.48 -23.74
N ILE A 1085 26.87 -63.36 -22.41
CA ILE A 1085 25.92 -62.53 -21.64
C ILE A 1085 26.09 -61.03 -21.94
N ALA A 1086 27.33 -60.55 -22.12
CA ALA A 1086 27.61 -59.16 -22.50
C ALA A 1086 27.07 -58.82 -23.91
N ALA A 1087 27.17 -59.77 -24.85
CA ALA A 1087 26.60 -59.63 -26.19
C ALA A 1087 25.06 -59.54 -26.17
N VAL A 1088 24.39 -60.29 -25.27
CA VAL A 1088 22.94 -60.19 -25.10
C VAL A 1088 22.53 -58.80 -24.62
N PHE A 1089 23.20 -58.23 -23.62
CA PHE A 1089 22.94 -56.85 -23.16
C PHE A 1089 23.21 -55.81 -24.25
N SER A 1090 24.27 -55.99 -25.04
CA SER A 1090 24.57 -55.12 -26.17
C SER A 1090 23.44 -55.11 -27.22
N SER A 1091 22.69 -56.21 -27.36
CA SER A 1091 21.53 -56.32 -28.26
C SER A 1091 20.24 -55.65 -27.75
N LEU A 1092 20.26 -55.09 -26.53
CA LEU A 1092 19.10 -54.42 -25.93
C LEU A 1092 19.09 -52.90 -26.13
N TYR A 1093 20.22 -52.31 -26.53
CA TYR A 1093 20.39 -50.87 -26.74
C TYR A 1093 19.63 -50.34 -27.96
#